data_AF-U1GBM3-F1
#
_entry.id   AF-U1GBM3-F1
#
_cell.length_a   1.000
_cell.length_b   1.000
_cell.length_c   1.000
_cell.angle_alpha   90.00
_cell.angle_beta   90.00
_cell.angle_gamma   90.00
#
_symmetry.space_group_name_H-M   'P 1'
#
loop_
_entity.id
_entity.type
_entity.pdbx_description
1 polymer ?
#
loop_
_entity_poly.entity_id
_entity_poly.type
_entity_poly.pdbx_seq_one_letter_code
_entity_poly.pdbx_strand_id
1 'polypeptide(L)'
;MASSNIPNDSSFTWSKTGLGEATFNGLASLTSIRNGGEISSVATNFEDSDELRRILQPQNGELVPQETVKSALLEAFCQLASKDDSACQIASAALIEGKDRCVVVLARNTSFTEEEKKLFQELVTELHPLSQLAAYGPLGLDQTISLRTKILDLQLTQLHDHLIPKTREALRVHVVERTAARPILMTLLSPHKELTNALRSLVDTFQYDASYAASQLLAAFDLAYVPFAKLHLRNIIGDNHITNDLWSNICLLKRLPKAWGIILEALEKLPQLRVLDIVCLQSPNVTSTPHSEPQSLKRTLRRCGLSPVSTALRTNIIRHLSMEQVLALHEKFQRLKPMMHAEVQIITYLLQKGSDGVFANLASSARPCFLCHDFAQQFQLKTRDPVFSQHSAWMVPEVLDIGSDKVNVLIQATRAIAAKLKSQLLIPITATPSNQNCDPGRSGEFKPSLEGNEDDKSSSAVNEEFKSLEEAFARLSPGNSLLHTLDRMHASSGYALYEAAERDEIPKDDEVHHGYGFSKFTQDEDRKMLLGLYRDSANMLIQPGEVNRWRAEVRLVAKIKEKFMQRPEHLRGDHFAWLLRNEHMLVELDMEKRAGEPEHTGMVYFDASPPRLPDTSSTRNSSTAEALWQTIDDGLPGDVDIRRDFGFDRCVSVQEESNLLGLYKGLCLERVDPLAVQAWVIEGKLAENIQLWFEARPAAYRGAYYPWIRRNPHILA
;
A
#
# COMPACT_ATOMS: atom_id res chain seq x y z
N MET A 1 51.82 -19.86 -33.90
CA MET A 1 51.01 -20.31 -32.75
C MET A 1 49.65 -19.63 -32.87
N ALA A 2 48.65 -20.35 -33.38
CA ALA A 2 47.28 -19.86 -33.44
C ALA A 2 46.66 -20.03 -32.05
N SER A 3 46.47 -18.93 -31.33
CA SER A 3 45.72 -18.94 -30.08
C SER A 3 44.27 -19.29 -30.42
N SER A 4 43.85 -20.50 -30.09
CA SER A 4 42.46 -20.93 -30.23
C SER A 4 41.61 -20.04 -29.34
N ASN A 5 40.84 -19.13 -29.94
CA ASN A 5 39.78 -18.36 -29.28
C ASN A 5 38.73 -19.34 -28.74
N ILE A 6 38.94 -19.85 -27.53
CA ILE A 6 37.89 -20.51 -26.77
C ILE A 6 36.88 -19.40 -26.45
N PRO A 7 35.61 -19.52 -26.88
CA PRO A 7 34.60 -18.52 -26.58
C PRO A 7 34.51 -18.35 -25.07
N ASN A 8 34.76 -17.12 -24.59
CA ASN A 8 34.68 -16.78 -23.18
C ASN A 8 33.26 -17.07 -22.67
N ASP A 9 33.10 -18.15 -21.91
CA ASP A 9 31.83 -18.55 -21.33
C ASP A 9 31.47 -17.71 -20.07
N SER A 10 32.19 -16.62 -19.85
CA SER A 10 32.07 -15.72 -18.69
C SER A 10 30.95 -14.68 -18.79
N SER A 11 30.25 -14.62 -19.93
CA SER A 11 29.20 -13.64 -20.18
C SER A 11 27.80 -14.27 -20.25
N PHE A 12 26.82 -13.61 -19.65
CA PHE A 12 25.41 -13.94 -19.78
C PHE A 12 24.83 -13.28 -21.04
N THR A 13 24.25 -14.09 -21.91
CA THR A 13 23.48 -13.64 -23.08
C THR A 13 22.15 -14.38 -23.13
N TRP A 14 21.11 -13.74 -23.67
CA TRP A 14 19.78 -14.36 -23.73
C TRP A 14 19.74 -15.64 -24.56
N SER A 15 20.67 -15.82 -25.50
CA SER A 15 20.80 -17.05 -26.29
C SER A 15 21.15 -18.27 -25.42
N LYS A 16 21.95 -18.10 -24.36
CA LYS A 16 22.32 -19.19 -23.43
C LYS A 16 21.16 -19.67 -22.58
N THR A 17 20.14 -18.84 -22.38
CA THR A 17 18.95 -19.23 -21.59
C THR A 17 18.10 -20.30 -22.29
N GLY A 18 18.18 -20.40 -23.63
CA GLY A 18 17.26 -21.23 -24.43
C GLY A 18 15.83 -20.68 -24.52
N LEU A 19 15.52 -19.58 -23.82
CA LEU A 19 14.23 -18.90 -23.86
C LEU A 19 14.23 -17.82 -24.95
N GLY A 20 15.35 -17.10 -25.10
CA GLY A 20 15.48 -15.93 -25.97
C GLY A 20 14.73 -14.72 -25.40
N GLU A 21 15.33 -13.53 -25.55
CA GLU A 21 14.82 -12.29 -24.96
C GLU A 21 13.39 -11.96 -25.40
N ALA A 22 13.12 -12.00 -26.70
CA ALA A 22 11.79 -11.72 -27.26
C ALA A 22 10.67 -12.62 -26.69
N THR A 23 11.00 -13.87 -26.32
CA THR A 23 10.02 -14.76 -25.69
C THR A 23 9.81 -14.47 -24.24
N PHE A 24 10.87 -14.12 -23.51
CA PHE A 24 10.73 -13.65 -22.15
C PHE A 24 9.86 -12.39 -22.12
N ASN A 25 10.17 -11.40 -22.97
CA ASN A 25 9.38 -10.18 -23.11
C ASN A 25 7.94 -10.49 -23.50
N GLY A 26 7.72 -11.41 -24.44
CA GLY A 26 6.37 -11.87 -24.79
C GLY A 26 5.60 -12.46 -23.61
N LEU A 27 6.23 -13.24 -22.74
CA LEU A 27 5.64 -13.81 -21.52
C LEU A 27 5.31 -12.74 -20.48
N ALA A 28 6.27 -11.83 -20.25
CA ALA A 28 6.09 -10.71 -19.34
C ALA A 28 4.93 -9.82 -19.79
N SER A 29 4.86 -9.46 -21.07
CA SER A 29 3.76 -8.67 -21.66
C SER A 29 2.40 -9.35 -21.49
N LEU A 30 2.30 -10.67 -21.71
CA LEU A 30 1.04 -11.38 -21.49
C LEU A 30 0.58 -11.35 -20.04
N THR A 31 1.53 -11.43 -19.11
CA THR A 31 1.22 -11.42 -17.68
C THR A 31 0.84 -9.99 -17.22
N SER A 32 1.43 -8.96 -17.82
CA SER A 32 0.99 -7.56 -17.64
C SER A 32 -0.41 -7.28 -18.21
N ILE A 33 -0.88 -8.02 -19.23
CA ILE A 33 -2.25 -7.88 -19.75
C ILE A 33 -3.28 -8.54 -18.82
N ARG A 34 -2.89 -9.64 -18.18
CA ARG A 34 -3.76 -10.40 -17.27
C ARG A 34 -4.21 -9.51 -16.11
N ASN A 35 -5.53 -9.36 -15.96
CA ASN A 35 -6.17 -8.52 -14.92
C ASN A 35 -5.64 -7.06 -14.87
N GLY A 36 -5.31 -6.46 -16.02
CA GLY A 36 -4.77 -5.09 -16.03
C GLY A 36 -3.41 -4.97 -15.34
N GLY A 37 -2.67 -6.08 -15.22
CA GLY A 37 -1.36 -6.15 -14.60
C GLY A 37 -1.39 -6.62 -13.14
N GLU A 38 -2.55 -6.91 -12.57
CA GLU A 38 -2.70 -7.40 -11.19
C GLU A 38 -2.72 -8.94 -11.11
N ILE A 39 -1.70 -9.53 -10.52
CA ILE A 39 -1.55 -10.99 -10.45
C ILE A 39 -2.27 -11.57 -9.22
N SER A 40 -2.66 -10.74 -8.25
CA SER A 40 -3.51 -11.15 -7.11
C SER A 40 -4.30 -9.95 -6.56
N SER A 41 -5.42 -10.24 -5.88
CA SER A 41 -6.38 -9.26 -5.36
C SER A 41 -6.01 -8.67 -4.00
N VAL A 42 -4.73 -8.68 -3.61
CA VAL A 42 -4.33 -8.20 -2.28
C VAL A 42 -4.34 -6.67 -2.27
N ALA A 43 -5.24 -6.10 -1.46
CA ALA A 43 -5.40 -4.66 -1.29
C ALA A 43 -4.07 -3.99 -0.88
N THR A 44 -3.61 -3.04 -1.69
CA THR A 44 -2.39 -2.27 -1.47
C THR A 44 -2.68 -1.09 -0.52
N ASN A 45 -2.72 -1.36 0.78
CA ASN A 45 -2.66 -0.28 1.76
C ASN A 45 -1.23 0.30 1.76
N PHE A 46 -1.02 1.36 0.99
CA PHE A 46 0.26 2.04 0.76
C PHE A 46 0.81 2.84 1.97
N GLU A 47 0.30 2.62 3.19
CA GLU A 47 0.65 3.41 4.39
C GLU A 47 1.69 2.72 5.31
N ASP A 48 2.68 2.07 4.71
CA ASP A 48 3.69 1.26 5.42
C ASP A 48 4.87 2.10 5.98
N SER A 49 4.88 3.42 5.78
CA SER A 49 6.03 4.21 6.23
C SER A 49 6.12 4.29 7.75
N ASP A 50 4.99 4.33 8.47
CA ASP A 50 4.97 4.45 9.95
C ASP A 50 5.46 3.19 10.66
N GLU A 51 5.43 2.05 9.98
CA GLU A 51 5.96 0.79 10.49
C GLU A 51 7.46 0.88 10.77
N LEU A 52 8.23 1.52 9.89
CA LEU A 52 9.69 1.62 10.01
C LEU A 52 10.17 2.31 11.29
N ARG A 53 9.48 3.37 11.72
CA ARG A 53 9.87 4.09 12.93
C ARG A 53 9.45 3.35 14.19
N ARG A 54 8.29 2.68 14.17
CA ARG A 54 7.83 1.83 15.28
C ARG A 54 8.80 0.67 15.51
N ILE A 55 9.35 0.14 14.43
CA ILE A 55 10.37 -0.92 14.47
C ILE A 55 11.65 -0.47 15.18
N LEU A 56 12.09 0.78 14.98
CA LEU A 56 13.31 1.29 15.61
C LEU A 56 13.11 1.77 17.06
N GLN A 57 11.88 2.07 17.47
CA GLN A 57 11.55 2.57 18.81
C GLN A 57 10.63 1.57 19.55
N PRO A 58 11.18 0.43 20.02
CA PRO A 58 10.39 -0.55 20.75
C PRO A 58 9.88 0.06 22.04
N GLN A 59 8.58 -0.08 22.30
CA GLN A 59 7.90 0.55 23.43
C GLN A 59 8.42 0.09 24.81
N ASN A 60 9.18 -1.01 24.85
CA ASN A 60 9.63 -1.66 26.08
C ASN A 60 11.13 -1.54 26.37
N GLY A 61 11.85 -0.69 25.62
CA GLY A 61 13.31 -0.54 25.79
C GLY A 61 14.11 -1.78 25.37
N GLU A 62 13.49 -2.73 24.67
CA GLU A 62 14.19 -3.88 24.09
C GLU A 62 15.23 -3.42 23.06
N LEU A 63 16.35 -4.12 23.00
CA LEU A 63 17.37 -3.87 21.98
C LEU A 63 16.82 -4.28 20.62
N VAL A 64 16.71 -3.33 19.70
CA VAL A 64 16.31 -3.60 18.31
C VAL A 64 17.38 -4.48 17.64
N PRO A 65 17.01 -5.60 17.01
CA PRO A 65 17.97 -6.45 16.30
C PRO A 65 18.74 -5.66 15.24
N GLN A 66 20.05 -5.90 15.10
CA GLN A 66 20.87 -5.17 14.13
C GLN A 66 20.38 -5.34 12.69
N GLU A 67 19.89 -6.53 12.32
CA GLU A 67 19.33 -6.81 10.99
C GLU A 67 18.16 -5.89 10.67
N THR A 68 17.31 -5.65 11.67
CA THR A 68 16.16 -4.76 11.57
C THR A 68 16.59 -3.31 11.36
N VAL A 69 17.62 -2.86 12.08
CA VAL A 69 18.20 -1.52 11.89
C VAL A 69 18.82 -1.36 10.50
N LYS A 70 19.54 -2.38 10.02
CA LYS A 70 20.12 -2.40 8.66
C LYS A 70 19.05 -2.34 7.58
N SER A 71 17.97 -3.10 7.72
CA SER A 71 16.83 -3.02 6.78
C SER A 71 16.22 -1.64 6.76
N ALA A 72 15.97 -1.04 7.93
CA ALA A 72 15.41 0.30 8.02
C ALA A 72 16.34 1.36 7.39
N LEU A 73 17.65 1.24 7.60
CA LEU A 73 18.65 2.10 6.96
C LEU A 73 18.58 2.00 5.43
N LEU A 74 18.58 0.79 4.88
CA LEU A 74 18.53 0.58 3.44
C LEU A 74 17.24 1.13 2.83
N GLU A 75 16.10 0.92 3.49
CA GLU A 75 14.83 1.45 3.04
C GLU A 75 14.78 2.98 3.09
N ALA A 76 15.37 3.59 4.12
CA ALA A 76 15.51 5.03 4.19
C ALA A 76 16.34 5.58 3.03
N PHE A 77 17.46 4.93 2.66
CA PHE A 77 18.21 5.32 1.46
C PHE A 77 17.40 5.14 0.17
N CYS A 78 16.62 4.07 0.04
CA CYS A 78 15.71 3.93 -1.10
C CYS A 78 14.70 5.09 -1.17
N GLN A 79 14.12 5.49 -0.04
CA GLN A 79 13.19 6.63 -0.01
C GLN A 79 13.88 7.94 -0.43
N LEU A 80 15.13 8.17 -0.03
CA LEU A 80 15.90 9.34 -0.47
C LEU A 80 16.26 9.30 -1.96
N ALA A 81 16.51 8.11 -2.51
CA ALA A 81 16.88 7.93 -3.91
C ALA A 81 15.68 7.98 -4.89
N SER A 82 14.47 7.71 -4.40
CA SER A 82 13.22 7.75 -5.17
C SER A 82 12.82 9.19 -5.47
N LYS A 83 12.55 9.49 -6.74
CA LYS A 83 12.10 10.83 -7.17
C LYS A 83 10.59 11.04 -7.02
N ASP A 84 9.82 9.97 -7.11
CA ASP A 84 8.38 9.95 -6.93
C ASP A 84 7.92 8.51 -6.62
N ASP A 85 6.61 8.30 -6.55
CA ASP A 85 5.96 7.00 -6.35
C ASP A 85 5.72 6.24 -7.66
N SER A 86 6.17 6.77 -8.79
CA SER A 86 6.00 6.09 -10.07
C SER A 86 6.91 4.86 -10.15
N ALA A 87 6.42 3.85 -10.85
CA ALA A 87 7.17 2.63 -11.13
C ALA A 87 8.56 2.91 -11.76
N CYS A 88 8.71 4.01 -12.48
CA CYS A 88 9.94 4.40 -13.15
C CYS A 88 10.98 5.00 -12.20
N GLN A 89 10.59 5.50 -11.03
CA GLN A 89 11.53 6.10 -10.07
C GLN A 89 11.81 5.21 -8.86
N ILE A 90 11.29 3.97 -8.85
CA ILE A 90 11.60 3.00 -7.80
C ILE A 90 13.12 2.84 -7.69
N ALA A 91 13.61 2.98 -6.46
CA ALA A 91 15.00 2.79 -6.10
C ALA A 91 15.15 1.58 -5.20
N SER A 92 16.28 0.88 -5.30
CA SER A 92 16.63 -0.27 -4.47
C SER A 92 18.00 -0.05 -3.82
N ALA A 93 18.22 -0.69 -2.67
CA ALA A 93 19.46 -0.58 -1.91
C ALA A 93 19.89 -1.94 -1.35
N ALA A 94 21.20 -2.19 -1.39
CA ALA A 94 21.84 -3.31 -0.70
C ALA A 94 23.03 -2.82 0.15
N LEU A 95 23.35 -3.56 1.21
CA LEU A 95 24.49 -3.28 2.09
C LEU A 95 25.58 -4.33 1.86
N ILE A 96 26.81 -3.89 1.62
CA ILE A 96 28.01 -4.74 1.61
C ILE A 96 28.85 -4.41 2.84
N GLU A 97 29.01 -5.38 3.73
CA GLU A 97 29.76 -5.28 4.98
C GLU A 97 31.20 -5.75 4.78
N GLY A 98 32.15 -4.84 4.94
CA GLY A 98 33.57 -5.13 5.09
C GLY A 98 34.00 -5.08 6.56
N LYS A 99 35.28 -5.35 6.82
CA LYS A 99 35.83 -5.33 8.19
C LYS A 99 35.70 -3.97 8.88
N ASP A 100 35.99 -2.89 8.15
CA ASP A 100 36.03 -1.53 8.68
C ASP A 100 35.18 -0.54 7.86
N ARG A 101 34.48 -1.04 6.84
CA ARG A 101 33.72 -0.23 5.90
C ARG A 101 32.41 -0.90 5.54
N CYS A 102 31.36 -0.12 5.40
CA CYS A 102 30.08 -0.56 4.86
C CYS A 102 29.79 0.24 3.58
N VAL A 103 29.33 -0.44 2.54
CA VAL A 103 28.98 0.19 1.26
C VAL A 103 27.50 -0.01 1.00
N VAL A 104 26.76 1.07 0.86
CA VAL A 104 25.38 1.03 0.38
C VAL A 104 25.39 1.16 -1.13
N VAL A 105 24.94 0.12 -1.82
CA VAL A 105 24.79 0.12 -3.28
C VAL A 105 23.37 0.54 -3.60
N LEU A 106 23.21 1.63 -4.35
CA LEU A 106 21.93 2.18 -4.77
C LEU A 106 21.72 1.98 -6.27
N ALA A 107 20.52 1.59 -6.66
CA ALA A 107 20.08 1.60 -8.05
C ALA A 107 18.72 2.28 -8.16
N ARG A 108 18.43 2.83 -9.33
CA ARG A 108 17.11 3.38 -9.69
C ARG A 108 16.73 2.95 -11.09
N ASN A 109 15.45 2.69 -11.30
CA ASN A 109 14.92 2.26 -12.61
C ASN A 109 15.31 3.23 -13.75
N THR A 110 15.42 4.53 -13.48
CA THR A 110 15.78 5.60 -14.42
C THR A 110 17.26 5.99 -14.46
N SER A 111 18.15 5.27 -13.76
CA SER A 111 19.54 5.70 -13.46
C SER A 111 19.64 6.98 -12.62
N PHE A 112 20.82 7.20 -12.04
CA PHE A 112 21.17 8.47 -11.41
C PHE A 112 21.90 9.40 -12.40
N THR A 113 21.60 10.69 -12.35
CA THR A 113 22.40 11.73 -13.03
C THR A 113 23.71 11.96 -12.28
N GLU A 114 24.69 12.62 -12.91
CA GLU A 114 25.98 12.91 -12.26
C GLU A 114 25.80 13.87 -11.07
N GLU A 115 24.85 14.81 -11.16
CA GLU A 115 24.50 15.73 -10.07
C GLU A 115 23.94 14.96 -8.87
N GLU A 116 23.08 13.95 -9.11
CA GLU A 116 22.54 13.10 -8.05
C GLU A 116 23.64 12.25 -7.40
N LYS A 117 24.54 11.67 -8.20
CA LYS A 117 25.68 10.91 -7.67
C LYS A 117 26.57 11.79 -6.80
N LYS A 118 26.86 13.01 -7.26
CA LYS A 118 27.64 13.99 -6.51
C LYS A 118 26.94 14.34 -5.18
N LEU A 119 25.62 14.50 -5.19
CA LEU A 119 24.84 14.75 -3.98
C LEU A 119 24.94 13.59 -2.97
N PHE A 120 24.87 12.33 -3.42
CA PHE A 120 25.10 11.18 -2.53
C PHE A 120 26.55 11.10 -2.00
N GLN A 121 27.54 11.55 -2.77
CA GLN A 121 28.94 11.64 -2.31
C GLN A 121 29.14 12.74 -1.27
N GLU A 122 28.50 13.90 -1.47
CA GLU A 122 28.47 14.98 -0.48
C GLU A 122 27.76 14.52 0.80
N LEU A 123 26.66 13.78 0.67
CA LEU A 123 25.95 13.16 1.79
C LEU A 123 26.86 12.22 2.60
N VAL A 124 27.61 11.35 1.94
CA VAL A 124 28.59 10.46 2.61
C VAL A 124 29.65 11.26 3.34
N THR A 125 30.16 12.34 2.73
CA THR A 125 31.19 13.20 3.32
C THR A 125 30.69 13.84 4.63
N GLU A 126 29.43 14.28 4.66
CA GLU A 126 28.82 14.87 5.84
C GLU A 126 28.40 13.81 6.89
N LEU A 127 28.07 12.59 6.48
CA LEU A 127 27.76 11.48 7.37
C LEU A 127 28.99 10.90 8.08
N HIS A 128 30.18 11.00 7.46
CA HIS A 128 31.39 10.35 7.95
C HIS A 128 31.87 10.86 9.34
N PRO A 129 31.87 12.17 9.65
CA PRO A 129 32.17 12.63 11.00
C PRO A 129 31.15 12.13 12.03
N LEU A 130 29.87 12.00 11.64
CA LEU A 130 28.82 11.53 12.54
C LEU A 130 28.93 10.05 12.85
N SER A 131 29.24 9.21 11.86
CA SER A 131 29.48 7.79 12.11
C SER A 131 30.66 7.57 13.06
N GLN A 132 31.66 8.46 13.03
CA GLN A 132 32.76 8.45 14.00
C GLN A 132 32.31 8.94 15.38
N LEU A 133 31.56 10.05 15.47
CA LEU A 133 31.09 10.62 16.73
C LEU A 133 30.07 9.74 17.45
N ALA A 134 29.15 9.13 16.70
CA ALA A 134 28.15 8.19 17.20
C ALA A 134 28.79 6.98 17.90
N ALA A 135 30.02 6.62 17.53
CA ALA A 135 30.77 5.57 18.21
C ALA A 135 31.21 5.96 19.64
N TYR A 136 31.17 7.24 20.00
CA TYR A 136 31.56 7.77 21.31
C TYR A 136 30.38 8.25 22.16
N GLY A 137 29.15 8.28 21.62
CA GLY A 137 27.94 8.70 22.35
C GLY A 137 26.83 9.21 21.41
N PRO A 138 25.66 9.56 21.96
CA PRO A 138 24.55 10.11 21.19
C PRO A 138 24.94 11.44 20.52
N LEU A 139 24.43 11.69 19.31
CA LEU A 139 24.75 12.90 18.57
C LEU A 139 24.17 14.15 19.26
N GLY A 140 24.91 15.26 19.22
CA GLY A 140 24.41 16.54 19.71
C GLY A 140 23.22 17.04 18.87
N LEU A 141 22.24 17.66 19.52
CA LEU A 141 21.04 18.20 18.86
C LEU A 141 21.40 19.24 17.78
N ASP A 142 22.37 20.12 18.03
CA ASP A 142 22.78 21.17 17.09
C ASP A 142 23.44 20.61 15.82
N GLN A 143 24.24 19.55 15.95
CA GLN A 143 24.89 18.87 14.83
C GLN A 143 23.84 18.17 13.95
N THR A 144 22.88 17.52 14.61
CA THR A 144 21.75 16.86 13.95
C THR A 144 20.89 17.85 13.19
N ILE A 145 20.59 19.02 13.77
CA ILE A 145 19.82 20.09 13.13
C ILE A 145 20.58 20.66 11.94
N SER A 146 21.86 21.03 12.12
CA SER A 146 22.67 21.61 11.04
C SER A 146 22.77 20.70 9.83
N LEU A 147 23.00 19.40 10.07
CA LEU A 147 23.09 18.43 8.99
C LEU A 147 21.75 18.17 8.33
N ARG A 148 20.67 18.08 9.11
CA ARG A 148 19.31 17.97 8.59
C ARG A 148 19.01 19.14 7.65
N THR A 149 19.35 20.37 8.02
CA THR A 149 19.17 21.54 7.15
C THR A 149 19.97 21.43 5.86
N LYS A 150 21.28 21.13 5.93
CA LYS A 150 22.12 20.98 4.72
C LYS A 150 21.58 19.94 3.74
N ILE A 151 21.09 18.81 4.25
CA ILE A 151 20.59 17.72 3.40
C ILE A 151 19.22 18.04 2.83
N LEU A 152 18.37 18.70 3.62
CA LEU A 152 17.13 19.23 3.10
C LEU A 152 17.44 20.23 1.98
N ASP A 153 18.41 21.13 2.13
CA ASP A 153 18.80 22.08 1.07
C ASP A 153 19.29 21.36 -0.20
N LEU A 154 20.13 20.33 -0.04
CA LEU A 154 20.61 19.49 -1.13
C LEU A 154 19.46 18.81 -1.89
N GLN A 155 18.50 18.20 -1.18
CA GLN A 155 17.35 17.55 -1.80
C GLN A 155 16.33 18.56 -2.35
N LEU A 156 16.14 19.68 -1.66
CA LEU A 156 15.28 20.77 -2.11
C LEU A 156 15.75 21.32 -3.43
N THR A 157 17.06 21.42 -3.67
CA THR A 157 17.59 21.83 -4.97
C THR A 157 17.12 20.88 -6.08
N GLN A 158 17.08 19.56 -5.85
CA GLN A 158 16.57 18.59 -6.83
C GLN A 158 15.05 18.65 -6.99
N LEU A 159 14.32 18.87 -5.89
CA LEU A 159 12.86 18.98 -5.90
C LEU A 159 12.40 20.33 -6.47
N HIS A 160 13.22 21.36 -6.38
CA HIS A 160 12.91 22.72 -6.80
C HIS A 160 12.74 22.83 -8.31
N ASP A 161 13.47 22.03 -9.08
CA ASP A 161 13.38 22.11 -10.53
C ASP A 161 12.16 21.37 -11.10
N HIS A 162 11.58 20.43 -10.36
CA HIS A 162 10.54 19.53 -10.89
C HIS A 162 9.28 19.43 -10.03
N LEU A 163 9.43 19.18 -8.72
CA LEU A 163 8.31 18.93 -7.82
C LEU A 163 7.66 20.24 -7.36
N ILE A 164 8.48 21.21 -6.96
CA ILE A 164 8.01 22.49 -6.42
C ILE A 164 7.21 23.28 -7.46
N PRO A 165 7.64 23.44 -8.73
CA PRO A 165 6.89 24.20 -9.71
C PRO A 165 5.56 23.52 -10.07
N LYS A 166 5.55 22.19 -10.20
CA LYS A 166 4.32 21.42 -10.43
C LYS A 166 3.34 21.53 -9.27
N THR A 167 3.85 21.40 -8.04
CA THR A 167 3.06 21.54 -6.81
C THR A 167 2.53 22.96 -6.66
N ARG A 168 3.39 23.96 -6.89
CA ARG A 168 3.04 25.39 -6.89
C ARG A 168 1.95 25.68 -7.90
N GLU A 169 2.09 25.22 -9.13
CA GLU A 169 1.12 25.48 -10.18
C GLU A 169 -0.21 24.79 -9.90
N ALA A 170 -0.18 23.54 -9.43
CA ALA A 170 -1.39 22.84 -9.00
C ALA A 170 -2.10 23.59 -7.86
N LEU A 171 -1.36 24.06 -6.85
CA LEU A 171 -1.93 24.85 -5.75
C LEU A 171 -2.45 26.21 -6.24
N ARG A 172 -1.72 26.89 -7.13
CA ARG A 172 -2.11 28.21 -7.66
C ARG A 172 -3.41 28.11 -8.45
N VAL A 173 -3.46 27.22 -9.43
CA VAL A 173 -4.62 27.04 -10.33
C VAL A 173 -5.83 26.50 -9.57
N HIS A 174 -5.64 25.53 -8.67
CA HIS A 174 -6.78 24.81 -8.10
C HIS A 174 -7.18 25.24 -6.71
N VAL A 175 -6.25 25.78 -5.91
CA VAL A 175 -6.55 26.25 -4.55
C VAL A 175 -6.73 27.75 -4.57
N VAL A 176 -5.74 28.53 -5.01
CA VAL A 176 -5.79 30.01 -4.90
C VAL A 176 -6.89 30.61 -5.78
N GLU A 177 -6.91 30.28 -7.08
CA GLU A 177 -7.91 30.85 -8.00
C GLU A 177 -9.35 30.43 -7.64
N ARG A 178 -9.55 29.19 -7.17
CA ARG A 178 -10.87 28.71 -6.76
C ARG A 178 -11.32 29.18 -5.37
N THR A 179 -10.39 29.34 -4.42
CA THR A 179 -10.72 29.89 -3.07
C THR A 179 -10.99 31.39 -3.15
N ALA A 180 -10.22 32.14 -3.92
CA ALA A 180 -10.47 33.56 -4.16
C ALA A 180 -11.82 33.79 -4.85
N ALA A 181 -12.23 32.88 -5.74
CA ALA A 181 -13.52 32.92 -6.41
C ALA A 181 -14.72 32.42 -5.55
N ARG A 182 -14.48 31.78 -4.40
CA ARG A 182 -15.55 31.20 -3.55
C ARG A 182 -15.33 31.49 -2.06
N PRO A 183 -15.99 32.54 -1.51
CA PRO A 183 -16.07 32.77 -0.07
C PRO A 183 -16.55 31.55 0.73
N ILE A 184 -17.40 30.73 0.10
CA ILE A 184 -17.93 29.46 0.62
C ILE A 184 -16.81 28.47 0.98
N LEU A 185 -15.69 28.47 0.26
CA LEU A 185 -14.60 27.50 0.48
C LEU A 185 -13.83 27.82 1.77
N MET A 186 -13.70 29.10 2.14
CA MET A 186 -13.16 29.49 3.45
C MET A 186 -14.12 29.17 4.59
N THR A 187 -15.44 29.19 4.34
CA THR A 187 -16.45 28.75 5.31
C THR A 187 -16.44 27.22 5.49
N LEU A 188 -16.26 26.46 4.41
CA LEU A 188 -16.15 24.99 4.44
C LEU A 188 -14.83 24.50 5.04
N LEU A 189 -13.76 25.30 4.98
CA LEU A 189 -12.46 24.98 5.60
C LEU A 189 -12.32 25.50 7.04
N SER A 190 -13.23 26.37 7.48
CA SER A 190 -13.28 26.92 8.85
C SER A 190 -13.23 25.87 9.97
N PRO A 191 -13.86 24.68 9.86
CA PRO A 191 -13.77 23.65 10.90
C PRO A 191 -12.37 23.04 11.02
N HIS A 192 -11.58 23.09 9.94
CA HIS A 192 -10.24 22.51 9.88
C HIS A 192 -9.19 23.62 9.87
N LYS A 193 -9.12 24.37 10.98
CA LYS A 193 -8.14 25.46 11.16
C LYS A 193 -6.69 24.98 10.94
N GLU A 194 -6.36 23.75 11.36
CA GLU A 194 -5.04 23.16 11.16
C GLU A 194 -4.73 22.90 9.68
N LEU A 195 -5.66 22.27 8.95
CA LEU A 195 -5.52 22.03 7.51
C LEU A 195 -5.41 23.35 6.74
N THR A 196 -6.26 24.32 7.07
CA THR A 196 -6.28 25.64 6.45
C THR A 196 -4.98 26.38 6.69
N ASN A 197 -4.45 26.31 7.92
CA ASN A 197 -3.17 26.93 8.25
C ASN A 197 -2.00 26.20 7.58
N ALA A 198 -2.03 24.87 7.49
CA ALA A 198 -1.01 24.08 6.79
C ALA A 198 -1.03 24.36 5.28
N LEU A 199 -2.21 24.38 4.66
CA LEU A 199 -2.39 24.74 3.24
C LEU A 199 -2.01 26.19 2.97
N ARG A 200 -2.39 27.12 3.84
CA ARG A 200 -2.01 28.53 3.73
C ARG A 200 -0.50 28.68 3.89
N SER A 201 0.09 28.05 4.90
CA SER A 201 1.54 28.04 5.10
C SER A 201 2.25 27.44 3.89
N LEU A 202 1.73 26.36 3.30
CA LEU A 202 2.24 25.77 2.08
C LEU A 202 2.13 26.77 0.91
N VAL A 203 0.95 27.33 0.65
CA VAL A 203 0.75 28.30 -0.44
C VAL A 203 1.65 29.53 -0.26
N ASP A 204 1.72 30.09 0.94
CA ASP A 204 2.51 31.28 1.27
C ASP A 204 4.01 30.97 1.12
N THR A 205 4.49 29.86 1.70
CA THR A 205 5.91 29.47 1.58
C THR A 205 6.30 29.19 0.13
N PHE A 206 5.39 28.66 -0.68
CA PHE A 206 5.61 28.47 -2.11
C PHE A 206 5.56 29.77 -2.91
N GLN A 207 5.02 30.88 -2.40
CA GLN A 207 5.10 32.18 -3.08
C GLN A 207 6.47 32.86 -2.92
N TYR A 208 7.25 32.47 -1.90
CA TYR A 208 8.60 33.00 -1.68
C TYR A 208 9.68 32.20 -2.45
N ASP A 209 10.87 32.81 -2.56
CA ASP A 209 12.03 32.26 -3.26
C ASP A 209 12.53 30.93 -2.65
N ALA A 210 13.34 30.18 -3.39
CA ALA A 210 13.93 28.89 -3.02
C ALA A 210 14.63 28.89 -1.64
N SER A 211 15.00 30.07 -1.14
CA SER A 211 15.55 30.28 0.20
C SER A 211 14.63 29.87 1.36
N TYR A 212 13.33 29.63 1.12
CA TYR A 212 12.35 29.17 2.13
C TYR A 212 11.98 27.68 2.04
N ALA A 213 12.75 26.91 1.27
CA ALA A 213 12.40 25.54 0.95
C ALA A 213 12.32 24.61 2.20
N ALA A 214 13.11 24.88 3.26
CA ALA A 214 12.98 24.17 4.54
C ALA A 214 11.60 24.38 5.21
N SER A 215 11.07 25.60 5.16
CA SER A 215 9.73 25.92 5.67
C SER A 215 8.63 25.28 4.82
N GLN A 216 8.82 25.22 3.50
CA GLN A 216 7.91 24.52 2.58
C GLN A 216 7.83 23.02 2.91
N LEU A 217 8.96 22.39 3.22
CA LEU A 217 9.01 20.98 3.62
C LEU A 217 8.32 20.72 4.96
N LEU A 218 8.54 21.58 5.95
CA LEU A 218 7.86 21.47 7.24
C LEU A 218 6.35 21.63 7.09
N ALA A 219 5.89 22.60 6.30
CA ALA A 219 4.47 22.79 6.03
C ALA A 219 3.86 21.59 5.28
N ALA A 220 4.56 21.03 4.29
CA ALA A 220 4.13 19.82 3.58
C ALA A 220 4.11 18.60 4.49
N PHE A 221 5.10 18.46 5.36
CA PHE A 221 5.17 17.42 6.38
C PHE A 221 3.98 17.52 7.32
N ASP A 222 3.73 18.68 7.92
CA ASP A 222 2.62 18.92 8.84
C ASP A 222 1.27 18.62 8.15
N LEU A 223 1.09 19.09 6.91
CA LEU A 223 -0.09 18.81 6.10
C LEU A 223 -0.31 17.31 5.89
N ALA A 224 0.76 16.54 5.70
CA ALA A 224 0.69 15.10 5.48
C ALA A 224 0.42 14.28 6.76
N TYR A 225 0.47 14.91 7.94
CA TYR A 225 0.04 14.33 9.22
C TYR A 225 -1.37 14.76 9.63
N VAL A 226 -1.95 15.79 8.98
CA VAL A 226 -3.34 16.14 9.20
C VAL A 226 -4.22 14.96 8.76
N PRO A 227 -5.02 14.37 9.68
CA PRO A 227 -5.91 13.29 9.32
C PRO A 227 -6.85 13.73 8.18
N PHE A 228 -7.14 12.81 7.25
CA PHE A 228 -8.01 13.07 6.10
C PHE A 228 -7.52 14.14 5.12
N ALA A 229 -6.29 14.67 5.23
CA ALA A 229 -5.80 15.73 4.33
C ALA A 229 -5.97 15.39 2.85
N LYS A 230 -5.76 14.13 2.44
CA LYS A 230 -6.03 13.66 1.08
C LYS A 230 -7.49 13.81 0.66
N LEU A 231 -8.42 13.41 1.52
CA LEU A 231 -9.86 13.50 1.27
C LEU A 231 -10.29 14.97 1.18
N HIS A 232 -9.77 15.82 2.07
CA HIS A 232 -10.04 17.25 2.01
C HIS A 232 -9.48 17.90 0.74
N LEU A 233 -8.26 17.56 0.33
CA LEU A 233 -7.70 18.01 -0.94
C LEU A 233 -8.59 17.57 -2.13
N ARG A 234 -9.12 16.34 -2.11
CA ARG A 234 -10.10 15.87 -3.11
C ARG A 234 -11.40 16.66 -3.08
N ASN A 235 -11.90 17.02 -1.91
CA ASN A 235 -13.11 17.83 -1.80
C ASN A 235 -12.90 19.27 -2.28
N ILE A 236 -11.70 19.83 -2.09
CA ILE A 236 -11.33 21.21 -2.51
C ILE A 236 -11.06 21.29 -4.02
N ILE A 237 -10.20 20.40 -4.52
CA ILE A 237 -9.66 20.45 -5.89
C ILE A 237 -10.51 19.60 -6.85
N GLY A 238 -11.24 18.61 -6.32
CA GLY A 238 -11.92 17.55 -7.05
C GLY A 238 -11.12 16.24 -7.01
N ASP A 239 -11.79 15.10 -7.20
CA ASP A 239 -11.10 13.81 -7.39
C ASP A 239 -10.62 13.67 -8.84
N ASN A 240 -9.45 14.25 -9.10
CA ASN A 240 -8.81 14.23 -10.42
C ASN A 240 -7.33 13.86 -10.29
N HIS A 241 -6.64 13.73 -11.44
CA HIS A 241 -5.22 13.38 -11.46
C HIS A 241 -4.35 14.41 -10.72
N ILE A 242 -4.69 15.69 -10.79
CA ILE A 242 -3.94 16.80 -10.17
C ILE A 242 -3.93 16.67 -8.65
N THR A 243 -5.07 16.35 -8.05
CA THR A 243 -5.14 16.10 -6.59
C THR A 243 -4.29 14.91 -6.18
N ASN A 244 -4.30 13.84 -6.97
CA ASN A 244 -3.51 12.66 -6.67
C ASN A 244 -2.00 12.95 -6.85
N ASP A 245 -1.62 13.72 -7.86
CA ASP A 245 -0.23 14.17 -8.07
C ASP A 245 0.23 15.08 -6.93
N LEU A 246 -0.58 16.09 -6.56
CA LEU A 246 -0.31 16.98 -5.43
C LEU A 246 -0.13 16.20 -4.13
N TRP A 247 -1.04 15.26 -3.85
CA TRP A 247 -0.93 14.41 -2.66
C TRP A 247 0.31 13.52 -2.69
N SER A 248 0.64 12.94 -3.85
CA SER A 248 1.85 12.13 -4.02
C SER A 248 3.11 12.96 -3.75
N ASN A 249 3.15 14.21 -4.22
CA ASN A 249 4.23 15.15 -3.94
C ASN A 249 4.32 15.47 -2.44
N ILE A 250 3.19 15.75 -1.78
CA ILE A 250 3.13 15.96 -0.32
C ILE A 250 3.64 14.74 0.44
N CYS A 251 3.23 13.53 0.03
CA CYS A 251 3.72 12.28 0.61
C CYS A 251 5.22 12.09 0.41
N LEU A 252 5.76 12.42 -0.77
CA LEU A 252 7.19 12.39 -1.03
C LEU A 252 7.94 13.33 -0.07
N LEU A 253 7.48 14.57 0.06
CA LEU A 253 8.08 15.55 0.99
C LEU A 253 8.01 15.08 2.45
N LYS A 254 6.93 14.41 2.86
CA LYS A 254 6.79 13.80 4.20
C LYS A 254 7.86 12.72 4.47
N ARG A 255 8.26 11.96 3.45
CA ARG A 255 9.16 10.81 3.60
C ARG A 255 10.60 11.23 3.85
N LEU A 256 11.06 12.36 3.32
CA LEU A 256 12.48 12.75 3.39
C LEU A 256 12.95 13.02 4.83
N PRO A 257 12.26 13.85 5.64
CA PRO A 257 12.66 14.08 7.03
C PRO A 257 12.63 12.80 7.88
N LYS A 258 11.73 11.87 7.52
CA LYS A 258 11.56 10.60 8.21
C LYS A 258 12.67 9.60 7.87
N ALA A 259 12.97 9.43 6.58
CA ALA A 259 14.10 8.64 6.11
C ALA A 259 15.40 9.14 6.75
N TRP A 260 15.54 10.46 6.85
CA TRP A 260 16.69 11.07 7.51
C TRP A 260 16.81 10.72 9.00
N GLY A 261 15.71 10.82 9.74
CA GLY A 261 15.68 10.41 11.14
C GLY A 261 16.07 8.94 11.34
N ILE A 262 15.63 8.07 10.42
CA ILE A 262 15.98 6.64 10.42
C ILE A 262 17.49 6.43 10.15
N ILE A 263 18.08 7.16 9.20
CA ILE A 263 19.52 7.05 8.88
C ILE A 263 20.36 7.43 10.10
N LEU A 264 20.04 8.55 10.75
CA LEU A 264 20.76 8.99 11.94
C LEU A 264 20.63 7.98 13.10
N GLU A 265 19.42 7.52 13.37
CA GLU A 265 19.17 6.51 14.41
C GLU A 265 19.88 5.18 14.11
N ALA A 266 19.98 4.80 12.84
CA ALA A 266 20.71 3.61 12.42
C ALA A 266 22.24 3.77 12.56
N LEU A 267 22.79 4.94 12.26
CA LEU A 267 24.21 5.24 12.45
C LEU A 267 24.61 5.19 13.94
N GLU A 268 23.72 5.62 14.84
CA GLU A 268 23.94 5.50 16.28
C GLU A 268 23.90 4.04 16.76
N LYS A 269 23.02 3.22 16.19
CA LYS A 269 22.82 1.82 16.61
C LYS A 269 23.76 0.81 15.96
N LEU A 270 24.41 1.16 14.86
CA LEU A 270 25.26 0.25 14.08
C LEU A 270 26.73 0.72 14.13
N PRO A 271 27.50 0.33 15.17
CA PRO A 271 28.88 0.75 15.34
C PRO A 271 29.83 0.27 14.23
N GLN A 272 29.41 -0.68 13.38
CA GLN A 272 30.14 -1.10 12.19
C GLN A 272 30.08 -0.09 11.02
N LEU A 273 29.17 0.89 11.07
CA LEU A 273 29.01 1.90 10.01
C LEU A 273 30.03 3.05 10.09
N ARG A 274 31.16 2.87 10.80
CA ARG A 274 32.19 3.91 10.99
C ARG A 274 32.64 4.54 9.67
N VAL A 275 32.83 3.71 8.65
CA VAL A 275 33.11 4.17 7.29
C VAL A 275 31.97 3.72 6.39
N LEU A 276 31.00 4.60 6.20
CA LEU A 276 29.91 4.43 5.24
C LEU A 276 30.32 4.99 3.88
N ASP A 277 30.06 4.25 2.82
CA ASP A 277 30.19 4.70 1.42
C ASP A 277 28.89 4.43 0.67
N ILE A 278 28.62 5.20 -0.38
CA ILE A 278 27.42 5.05 -1.22
C ILE A 278 27.85 4.95 -2.69
N VAL A 279 27.47 3.84 -3.32
CA VAL A 279 27.72 3.58 -4.75
C VAL A 279 26.39 3.64 -5.49
N CYS A 280 26.18 4.71 -6.24
CA CYS A 280 25.03 4.85 -7.14
C CYS A 280 25.33 4.17 -8.48
N LEU A 281 24.58 3.13 -8.81
CA LEU A 281 24.72 2.38 -10.05
C LEU A 281 24.17 3.17 -11.24
N GLN A 282 24.88 3.11 -12.36
CA GLN A 282 24.34 3.52 -13.64
C GLN A 282 23.48 2.37 -14.18
N SER A 283 22.26 2.64 -14.63
CA SER A 283 21.54 1.62 -15.39
C SER A 283 22.38 1.32 -16.62
N PRO A 284 22.74 0.06 -16.87
CA PRO A 284 23.53 -0.25 -18.03
C PRO A 284 22.76 0.19 -19.27
N ASN A 285 23.48 0.70 -20.26
CA ASN A 285 22.89 1.04 -21.54
C ASN A 285 22.31 -0.23 -22.13
N VAL A 286 21.00 -0.40 -21.96
CA VAL A 286 20.22 -1.44 -22.62
C VAL A 286 20.26 -1.07 -24.11
N THR A 287 21.25 -1.62 -24.82
CA THR A 287 21.50 -1.37 -26.25
C THR A 287 20.43 -1.97 -27.14
N SER A 288 19.51 -2.75 -26.58
CA SER A 288 18.35 -3.23 -27.32
C SER A 288 17.49 -2.03 -27.70
N THR A 289 17.64 -1.58 -28.94
CA THR A 289 16.51 -0.99 -29.65
C THR A 289 15.31 -1.92 -29.43
N PRO A 290 14.08 -1.37 -29.25
CA PRO A 290 12.88 -2.19 -29.19
C PRO A 290 12.99 -3.23 -30.30
N HIS A 291 12.82 -4.52 -29.97
CA HIS A 291 13.11 -5.60 -30.92
C HIS A 291 12.50 -5.24 -32.27
N SER A 292 13.34 -5.22 -33.31
CA SER A 292 12.91 -4.84 -34.67
C SER A 292 11.74 -5.68 -35.16
N GLU A 293 11.54 -6.85 -34.56
CA GLU A 293 10.40 -7.71 -34.78
C GLU A 293 9.82 -8.22 -33.43
N PRO A 294 8.77 -7.57 -32.88
CA PRO A 294 8.09 -8.07 -31.70
C PRO A 294 7.52 -9.47 -31.98
N GLN A 295 7.62 -10.34 -30.98
CA GLN A 295 7.13 -11.70 -31.10
C GLN A 295 5.60 -11.71 -31.19
N SER A 296 5.06 -12.28 -32.27
CA SER A 296 3.60 -12.38 -32.40
C SER A 296 2.97 -13.14 -31.22
N LEU A 297 1.81 -12.68 -30.77
CA LEU A 297 1.04 -13.32 -29.70
C LEU A 297 0.91 -14.83 -29.92
N LYS A 298 0.60 -15.26 -31.16
CA LYS A 298 0.50 -16.67 -31.55
C LYS A 298 1.77 -17.47 -31.25
N ARG A 299 2.95 -16.88 -31.51
CA ARG A 299 4.24 -17.53 -31.24
C ARG A 299 4.52 -17.59 -29.74
N THR A 300 4.21 -16.53 -28.99
CA THR A 300 4.32 -16.51 -27.52
C THR A 300 3.44 -17.56 -26.88
N LEU A 301 2.16 -17.63 -27.25
CA LEU A 301 1.22 -18.64 -26.75
C LEU A 301 1.70 -20.07 -27.05
N ARG A 302 2.16 -20.33 -28.29
CA ARG A 302 2.73 -21.63 -28.64
C ARG A 302 3.90 -22.02 -27.74
N ARG A 303 4.80 -21.08 -27.40
CA ARG A 303 5.93 -21.33 -26.47
C ARG A 303 5.51 -21.52 -25.00
N CYS A 304 4.29 -21.12 -24.66
CA CYS A 304 3.68 -21.40 -23.36
C CYS A 304 2.96 -22.75 -23.32
N GLY A 305 2.85 -23.47 -24.45
CA GLY A 305 1.94 -24.61 -24.57
C GLY A 305 0.46 -24.20 -24.59
N LEU A 306 0.17 -22.92 -24.86
CA LEU A 306 -1.18 -22.39 -24.94
C LEU A 306 -1.67 -22.34 -26.39
N SER A 307 -2.87 -22.85 -26.64
CA SER A 307 -3.55 -22.65 -27.92
C SER A 307 -4.24 -21.28 -27.93
N PRO A 308 -4.12 -20.47 -29.01
CA PRO A 308 -4.82 -19.20 -29.17
C PRO A 308 -6.35 -19.31 -29.04
N VAL A 309 -6.89 -20.52 -29.27
CA VAL A 309 -8.33 -20.80 -29.24
C VAL A 309 -8.74 -21.50 -27.94
N SER A 310 -7.80 -21.76 -27.01
CA SER A 310 -8.14 -22.47 -25.78
C SER A 310 -9.07 -21.63 -24.91
N THR A 311 -10.11 -22.28 -24.40
CA THR A 311 -11.03 -21.73 -23.41
C THR A 311 -10.27 -21.20 -22.20
N ALA A 312 -9.16 -21.87 -21.83
CA ALA A 312 -8.23 -21.46 -20.78
C ALA A 312 -7.65 -20.06 -20.99
N LEU A 313 -7.27 -19.68 -22.22
CA LEU A 313 -6.77 -18.33 -22.50
C LEU A 313 -7.86 -17.28 -22.22
N ARG A 314 -9.09 -17.56 -22.66
CA ARG A 314 -10.24 -16.67 -22.46
C ARG A 314 -10.59 -16.51 -20.98
N THR A 315 -10.58 -17.61 -20.22
CA THR A 315 -10.88 -17.59 -18.78
C THR A 315 -9.76 -17.00 -17.94
N ASN A 316 -8.50 -17.07 -18.39
CA ASN A 316 -7.34 -16.78 -17.54
C ASN A 316 -6.64 -15.45 -17.85
N ILE A 317 -6.86 -14.85 -19.02
CA ILE A 317 -6.21 -13.60 -19.44
C ILE A 317 -7.22 -12.52 -19.85
N ILE A 318 -8.35 -12.92 -20.46
CA ILE A 318 -9.14 -12.03 -21.34
C ILE A 318 -10.49 -11.63 -20.73
N ARG A 319 -10.66 -11.70 -19.40
CA ARG A 319 -11.99 -11.60 -18.78
C ARG A 319 -12.81 -10.37 -19.21
N HIS A 320 -12.15 -9.27 -19.59
CA HIS A 320 -12.78 -8.02 -20.03
C HIS A 320 -12.23 -7.44 -21.35
N LEU A 321 -11.38 -8.17 -22.07
CA LEU A 321 -10.74 -7.66 -23.29
C LEU A 321 -11.22 -8.44 -24.52
N SER A 322 -11.19 -7.83 -25.70
CA SER A 322 -11.31 -8.57 -26.96
C SER A 322 -9.95 -9.17 -27.35
N MET A 323 -9.94 -10.20 -28.20
CA MET A 323 -8.67 -10.73 -28.73
C MET A 323 -7.85 -9.67 -29.48
N GLU A 324 -8.52 -8.72 -30.14
CA GLU A 324 -7.86 -7.59 -30.83
C GLU A 324 -7.20 -6.64 -29.83
N GLN A 325 -7.86 -6.33 -28.71
CA GLN A 325 -7.27 -5.53 -27.64
C GLN A 325 -6.06 -6.23 -27.01
N VAL A 326 -6.14 -7.56 -26.79
CA VAL A 326 -5.01 -8.35 -26.27
C VAL A 326 -3.84 -8.32 -27.24
N LEU A 327 -4.09 -8.46 -28.54
CA LEU A 327 -3.06 -8.34 -29.58
C LEU A 327 -2.41 -6.95 -29.56
N ALA A 328 -3.22 -5.89 -29.57
CA ALA A 328 -2.75 -4.52 -29.56
C ALA A 328 -1.93 -4.19 -28.30
N LEU A 329 -2.40 -4.61 -27.12
CA LEU A 329 -1.67 -4.43 -25.86
C LEU A 329 -0.39 -5.26 -25.82
N HIS A 330 -0.42 -6.50 -26.31
CA HIS A 330 0.76 -7.38 -26.35
C HIS A 330 1.85 -6.81 -27.25
N GLU A 331 1.46 -6.27 -28.39
CA GLU A 331 2.35 -5.56 -29.30
C GLU A 331 2.85 -4.24 -28.70
N LYS A 332 1.96 -3.43 -28.12
CA LYS A 332 2.31 -2.19 -27.42
C LYS A 332 3.36 -2.45 -26.34
N PHE A 333 3.14 -3.44 -25.47
CA PHE A 333 4.06 -3.76 -24.38
C PHE A 333 5.41 -4.29 -24.88
N GLN A 334 5.46 -5.04 -25.98
CA GLN A 334 6.74 -5.48 -26.56
C GLN A 334 7.53 -4.37 -27.25
N ARG A 335 6.86 -3.30 -27.67
CA ARG A 335 7.50 -2.10 -28.23
C ARG A 335 7.99 -1.13 -27.15
N LEU A 336 7.54 -1.29 -25.91
CA LEU A 336 8.10 -0.51 -24.81
C LEU A 336 9.57 -0.85 -24.64
N LYS A 337 10.38 0.19 -24.39
CA LYS A 337 11.79 0.02 -24.07
C LYS A 337 11.91 -0.90 -22.84
N PRO A 338 12.62 -2.03 -22.93
CA PRO A 338 12.92 -2.85 -21.77
C PRO A 338 13.53 -1.99 -20.65
N MET A 339 12.99 -2.14 -19.44
CA MET A 339 13.43 -1.43 -18.26
C MET A 339 14.01 -2.44 -17.28
N MET A 340 15.26 -2.21 -16.90
CA MET A 340 15.87 -2.98 -15.84
C MET A 340 15.50 -2.38 -14.50
N HIS A 341 14.81 -3.18 -13.70
CA HIS A 341 14.45 -2.78 -12.36
C HIS A 341 15.69 -2.66 -11.46
N ALA A 342 15.64 -1.76 -10.49
CA ALA A 342 16.72 -1.42 -9.58
C ALA A 342 17.23 -2.65 -8.81
N GLU A 343 16.33 -3.55 -8.41
CA GLU A 343 16.70 -4.81 -7.75
C GLU A 343 17.56 -5.69 -8.65
N VAL A 344 17.22 -5.79 -9.94
CA VAL A 344 17.98 -6.56 -10.93
C VAL A 344 19.34 -5.91 -11.19
N GLN A 345 19.39 -4.57 -11.27
CA GLN A 345 20.65 -3.83 -11.39
C GLN A 345 21.61 -4.16 -10.24
N ILE A 346 21.12 -4.13 -8.98
CA ILE A 346 21.95 -4.46 -7.81
C ILE A 346 22.42 -5.90 -7.85
N ILE A 347 21.55 -6.87 -8.13
CA ILE A 347 21.93 -8.28 -8.19
C ILE A 347 23.02 -8.51 -9.24
N THR A 348 22.88 -7.93 -10.43
CA THR A 348 23.90 -8.07 -11.49
C THR A 348 25.23 -7.43 -11.11
N TYR A 349 25.20 -6.27 -10.43
CA TYR A 349 26.40 -5.63 -9.87
C TYR A 349 27.09 -6.51 -8.81
N LEU A 350 26.31 -7.11 -7.89
CA LEU A 350 26.84 -8.01 -6.88
C LEU A 350 27.47 -9.27 -7.49
N LEU A 351 26.88 -9.81 -8.56
CA LEU A 351 27.50 -10.91 -9.30
C LEU A 351 28.84 -10.51 -9.91
N GLN A 352 28.96 -9.30 -10.46
CA GLN A 352 30.22 -8.78 -11.01
C GLN A 352 31.29 -8.54 -9.94
N LYS A 353 30.91 -7.97 -8.79
CA LYS A 353 31.86 -7.60 -7.73
C LYS A 353 32.20 -8.74 -6.76
N GLY A 354 31.34 -9.75 -6.66
CA GLY A 354 31.41 -10.78 -5.62
C GLY A 354 30.37 -10.53 -4.52
N SER A 355 29.97 -11.61 -3.86
CA SER A 355 28.91 -11.62 -2.84
C SER A 355 29.42 -11.59 -1.40
N ASP A 356 30.73 -11.48 -1.20
CA ASP A 356 31.31 -11.54 0.14
C ASP A 356 30.87 -10.33 0.97
N GLY A 357 30.27 -10.61 2.13
CA GLY A 357 29.78 -9.58 3.06
C GLY A 357 28.46 -8.93 2.66
N VAL A 358 27.73 -9.44 1.66
CA VAL A 358 26.41 -8.88 1.31
C VAL A 358 25.40 -9.19 2.41
N PHE A 359 24.76 -8.15 2.93
CA PHE A 359 23.63 -8.28 3.83
C PHE A 359 22.44 -8.89 3.10
N ALA A 360 21.79 -9.88 3.71
CA ALA A 360 20.77 -10.69 3.03
C ALA A 360 19.50 -9.91 2.62
N ASN A 361 19.24 -8.71 3.15
CA ASN A 361 18.05 -7.96 2.78
C ASN A 361 18.35 -6.92 1.68
N LEU A 362 17.54 -6.97 0.64
CA LEU A 362 17.48 -6.00 -0.45
C LEU A 362 16.25 -5.11 -0.24
N ALA A 363 16.49 -3.82 -0.01
CA ALA A 363 15.43 -2.84 0.21
C ALA A 363 14.95 -2.22 -1.12
N SER A 364 13.73 -1.69 -1.12
CA SER A 364 13.17 -0.95 -2.26
C SER A 364 12.27 0.20 -1.75
N SER A 365 12.20 1.29 -2.50
CA SER A 365 11.44 2.50 -2.14
C SER A 365 9.93 2.26 -2.20
N ALA A 366 9.53 1.27 -2.99
CA ALA A 366 8.21 0.67 -2.99
C ALA A 366 8.33 -0.82 -2.69
N ARG A 367 7.20 -1.50 -2.49
CA ARG A 367 7.22 -2.97 -2.45
C ARG A 367 7.68 -3.49 -3.82
N PRO A 368 8.60 -4.47 -3.88
CA PRO A 368 9.14 -4.96 -5.14
C PRO A 368 8.03 -5.59 -5.97
N CYS A 369 8.14 -5.55 -7.30
CA CYS A 369 7.25 -6.38 -8.12
C CYS A 369 7.57 -7.86 -7.88
N PHE A 370 6.58 -8.73 -8.04
CA PHE A 370 6.78 -10.18 -7.81
C PHE A 370 7.94 -10.79 -8.62
N LEU A 371 8.26 -10.25 -9.82
CA LEU A 371 9.41 -10.70 -10.59
C LEU A 371 10.74 -10.37 -9.91
N CYS A 372 10.90 -9.15 -9.40
CA CYS A 372 12.08 -8.76 -8.63
C CYS A 372 12.20 -9.57 -7.34
N HIS A 373 11.09 -9.79 -6.63
CA HIS A 373 11.04 -10.59 -5.42
C HIS A 373 11.48 -12.03 -5.68
N ASP A 374 10.83 -12.73 -6.63
CA ASP A 374 11.16 -14.12 -6.97
C ASP A 374 12.60 -14.23 -7.52
N PHE A 375 13.08 -13.20 -8.24
CA PHE A 375 14.43 -13.18 -8.79
C PHE A 375 15.47 -13.00 -7.68
N ALA A 376 15.26 -12.10 -6.73
CA ALA A 376 16.12 -11.90 -5.57
C ALA A 376 16.25 -13.17 -4.71
N GLN A 377 15.15 -13.92 -4.55
CA GLN A 377 15.17 -15.20 -3.82
C GLN A 377 16.11 -16.24 -4.44
N GLN A 378 16.33 -16.22 -5.77
CA GLN A 378 17.28 -17.12 -6.42
C GLN A 378 18.74 -16.87 -5.99
N PHE A 379 19.01 -15.70 -5.41
CA PHE A 379 20.30 -15.30 -4.87
C PHE A 379 20.33 -15.26 -3.35
N GLN A 380 19.34 -15.88 -2.68
CA GLN A 380 19.18 -15.89 -1.22
C GLN A 380 19.04 -14.49 -0.60
N LEU A 381 18.60 -13.51 -1.42
CA LEU A 381 18.29 -12.17 -0.94
C LEU A 381 16.81 -12.10 -0.56
N LYS A 382 16.54 -11.62 0.64
CA LYS A 382 15.21 -11.32 1.15
C LYS A 382 14.80 -9.93 0.67
N THR A 383 13.52 -9.77 0.35
CA THR A 383 12.89 -8.48 0.05
C THR A 383 11.59 -8.37 0.84
N ARG A 384 10.97 -7.19 0.86
CA ARG A 384 9.58 -7.05 1.34
C ARG A 384 8.63 -7.93 0.51
N ASP A 385 7.46 -8.21 1.08
CA ASP A 385 6.41 -8.91 0.35
C ASP A 385 6.08 -8.17 -0.96
N PRO A 386 5.95 -8.92 -2.07
CA PRO A 386 5.82 -8.29 -3.37
C PRO A 386 4.46 -7.63 -3.55
N VAL A 387 4.41 -6.57 -4.35
CA VAL A 387 3.15 -6.19 -4.99
C VAL A 387 2.94 -7.08 -6.19
N PHE A 388 1.71 -7.54 -6.35
CA PHE A 388 1.31 -8.34 -7.50
C PHE A 388 0.98 -7.48 -8.72
N SER A 389 1.26 -6.18 -8.71
CA SER A 389 1.23 -5.35 -9.91
C SER A 389 2.53 -5.56 -10.70
N GLN A 390 2.40 -6.03 -11.93
CA GLN A 390 3.54 -6.17 -12.82
C GLN A 390 3.78 -4.87 -13.58
N HIS A 391 4.96 -4.29 -13.42
CA HIS A 391 5.39 -3.21 -14.30
C HIS A 391 5.74 -3.77 -15.68
N SER A 392 5.21 -3.13 -16.71
CA SER A 392 5.55 -3.46 -18.09
C SER A 392 7.04 -3.26 -18.34
N ALA A 393 7.65 -4.17 -19.11
CA ALA A 393 9.03 -4.11 -19.61
C ALA A 393 10.17 -4.59 -18.67
N TRP A 394 9.91 -5.41 -17.64
CA TRP A 394 10.97 -6.04 -16.82
C TRP A 394 11.96 -6.87 -17.67
N MET A 395 13.26 -6.71 -17.44
CA MET A 395 14.31 -7.51 -18.09
C MET A 395 15.52 -7.81 -17.19
N VAL A 396 16.29 -8.85 -17.56
CA VAL A 396 17.66 -9.10 -17.09
C VAL A 396 18.63 -8.63 -18.20
N PRO A 397 19.65 -7.81 -17.89
CA PRO A 397 20.63 -7.39 -18.90
C PRO A 397 21.55 -8.52 -19.31
N GLU A 398 22.19 -8.34 -20.46
CA GLU A 398 23.43 -9.06 -20.75
C GLU A 398 24.54 -8.56 -19.83
N VAL A 399 25.24 -9.49 -19.18
CA VAL A 399 26.28 -9.18 -18.19
C VAL A 399 27.57 -9.83 -18.64
N LEU A 400 28.62 -9.04 -18.78
CA LEU A 400 29.95 -9.52 -19.17
C LEU A 400 30.79 -9.83 -17.93
N ASP A 401 31.73 -10.76 -18.08
CA ASP A 401 32.83 -11.02 -17.15
C ASP A 401 32.43 -11.41 -15.70
N ILE A 402 31.35 -12.16 -15.52
CA ILE A 402 30.93 -12.66 -14.20
C ILE A 402 31.42 -14.07 -13.87
N GLY A 403 32.02 -14.76 -14.84
CA GLY A 403 32.50 -16.15 -14.70
C GLY A 403 31.38 -17.18 -14.87
N SER A 404 31.75 -18.39 -15.33
CA SER A 404 30.81 -19.43 -15.78
C SER A 404 29.79 -19.83 -14.70
N ASP A 405 30.23 -19.94 -13.44
CA ASP A 405 29.37 -20.39 -12.35
C ASP A 405 28.25 -19.38 -12.08
N LYS A 406 28.59 -18.08 -12.05
CA LYS A 406 27.61 -17.00 -11.88
C LYS A 406 26.71 -16.84 -13.10
N VAL A 407 27.24 -17.04 -14.32
CA VAL A 407 26.41 -17.10 -15.54
C VAL A 407 25.36 -18.21 -15.43
N ASN A 408 25.75 -19.40 -14.95
CA ASN A 408 24.83 -20.52 -14.79
C ASN A 408 23.72 -20.22 -13.76
N VAL A 409 24.07 -19.61 -12.62
CA VAL A 409 23.08 -19.16 -11.63
C VAL A 409 22.12 -18.15 -12.25
N LEU A 410 22.61 -17.17 -13.00
CA LEU A 410 21.78 -16.16 -13.66
C LEU A 410 20.85 -16.76 -14.73
N ILE A 411 21.34 -17.75 -15.50
CA ILE A 411 20.52 -18.52 -16.46
C ILE A 411 19.42 -19.29 -15.72
N GLN A 412 19.74 -19.96 -14.62
CA GLN A 412 18.77 -20.72 -13.83
C GLN A 412 17.70 -19.80 -13.23
N ALA A 413 18.12 -18.67 -12.64
CA ALA A 413 17.19 -17.68 -12.10
C ALA A 413 16.24 -17.15 -13.18
N THR A 414 16.76 -16.79 -14.36
CA THR A 414 15.96 -16.30 -15.48
C THR A 414 14.94 -17.36 -15.97
N ARG A 415 15.35 -18.63 -16.02
CA ARG A 415 14.45 -19.75 -16.37
C ARG A 415 13.37 -19.97 -15.31
N ALA A 416 13.71 -19.86 -14.02
CA ALA A 416 12.76 -19.99 -12.92
C ALA A 416 11.67 -18.90 -13.02
N ILE A 417 12.06 -17.65 -13.28
CA ILE A 417 11.11 -16.55 -13.50
C ILE A 417 10.22 -16.79 -14.72
N ALA A 418 10.78 -17.25 -15.83
CA ALA A 418 9.99 -17.59 -17.01
C ALA A 418 8.99 -18.74 -16.75
N ALA A 419 9.39 -19.75 -15.98
CA ALA A 419 8.51 -20.84 -15.58
C ALA A 419 7.38 -20.32 -14.65
N LYS A 420 7.70 -19.42 -13.73
CA LYS A 420 6.73 -18.76 -12.86
C LYS A 420 5.72 -17.95 -13.66
N LEU A 421 6.17 -17.10 -14.60
CA LEU A 421 5.30 -16.34 -15.51
C LEU A 421 4.35 -17.28 -16.26
N LYS A 422 4.86 -18.39 -16.81
CA LYS A 422 4.02 -19.41 -17.45
C LYS A 422 2.99 -20.01 -16.49
N SER A 423 3.41 -20.37 -15.27
CA SER A 423 2.49 -20.93 -14.27
C SER A 423 1.39 -19.94 -13.89
N GLN A 424 1.71 -18.65 -13.79
CA GLN A 424 0.73 -17.60 -13.49
C GLN A 424 -0.30 -17.50 -14.62
N LEU A 425 0.12 -17.49 -15.89
CA LEU A 425 -0.79 -17.47 -17.04
C LEU A 425 -1.76 -18.68 -17.08
N LEU A 426 -1.41 -19.79 -16.42
CA LEU A 426 -2.24 -20.99 -16.36
C LEU A 426 -3.24 -20.99 -15.20
N ILE A 427 -3.08 -20.13 -14.20
CA ILE A 427 -4.00 -20.05 -13.05
C ILE A 427 -5.32 -19.41 -13.52
N PRO A 428 -6.49 -20.04 -13.30
CA PRO A 428 -7.78 -19.42 -13.58
C PRO A 428 -7.97 -18.13 -12.79
N ILE A 429 -8.53 -17.09 -13.43
CA ILE A 429 -8.95 -15.89 -12.71
C ILE A 429 -10.18 -16.28 -11.89
N THR A 430 -10.00 -16.60 -10.61
CA THR A 430 -11.12 -16.83 -9.70
C THR A 430 -11.90 -15.54 -9.53
N ALA A 431 -13.22 -15.61 -9.67
CA ALA A 431 -14.09 -14.46 -9.55
C ALA A 431 -14.16 -13.96 -8.11
N THR A 432 -13.24 -13.09 -7.72
CA THR A 432 -13.50 -12.17 -6.61
C THR A 432 -14.37 -11.02 -7.13
N PRO A 433 -15.47 -10.67 -6.45
CA PRO A 433 -16.23 -9.48 -6.78
C PRO A 433 -15.42 -8.25 -6.34
N SER A 434 -14.81 -7.53 -7.29
CA SER A 434 -14.22 -6.21 -6.99
C SER A 434 -14.35 -5.24 -8.15
N ASN A 435 -14.81 -4.03 -7.82
CA ASN A 435 -14.67 -2.74 -8.51
C ASN A 435 -14.48 -2.75 -10.03
N GLN A 436 -15.55 -2.44 -10.76
CA GLN A 436 -15.61 -2.26 -12.22
C GLN A 436 -14.80 -1.07 -12.79
N ASN A 437 -13.90 -0.43 -12.02
CA ASN A 437 -13.23 0.82 -12.40
C ASN A 437 -11.72 0.71 -12.68
N CYS A 438 -11.16 -0.49 -12.85
CA CYS A 438 -9.77 -0.63 -13.27
C CYS A 438 -9.65 -0.48 -14.79
N ASP A 439 -9.37 0.74 -15.25
CA ASP A 439 -9.02 1.02 -16.65
C ASP A 439 -7.60 0.49 -16.93
N PRO A 440 -7.43 -0.52 -17.81
CA PRO A 440 -6.13 -1.11 -18.14
C PRO A 440 -5.16 -0.12 -18.84
N GLY A 441 -5.62 1.08 -19.21
CA GLY A 441 -4.77 2.16 -19.71
C GLY A 441 -4.01 2.95 -18.64
N ARG A 442 -4.32 2.79 -17.35
CA ARG A 442 -3.83 3.68 -16.27
C ARG A 442 -2.52 3.24 -15.61
N SER A 443 -1.91 2.13 -16.05
CA SER A 443 -0.55 1.76 -15.62
C SER A 443 0.44 2.78 -16.19
N GLY A 444 0.82 3.77 -15.38
CA GLY A 444 1.86 4.78 -15.62
C GLY A 444 2.17 5.06 -17.09
N GLU A 445 1.47 6.02 -17.70
CA GLU A 445 1.82 6.52 -19.03
C GLU A 445 3.28 7.00 -19.03
N PHE A 446 4.16 6.17 -19.58
CA PHE A 446 5.48 6.57 -20.00
C PHE A 446 5.31 7.51 -21.20
N LYS A 447 5.36 8.83 -20.98
CA LYS A 447 5.56 9.81 -22.05
C LYS A 447 7.06 9.82 -22.40
N PRO A 448 7.51 9.27 -23.53
CA PRO A 448 8.87 9.52 -23.98
C PRO A 448 9.00 11.01 -24.29
N SER A 449 9.95 11.69 -23.64
CA SER A 449 10.41 13.02 -24.02
C SER A 449 11.09 12.93 -25.39
N LEU A 450 10.30 13.13 -26.45
CA LEU A 450 10.81 13.41 -27.79
C LEU A 450 11.11 14.90 -27.86
N GLU A 451 12.34 15.29 -27.49
CA GLU A 451 12.91 16.56 -27.94
C GLU A 451 13.35 16.38 -29.39
N GLY A 452 12.54 16.87 -30.31
CA GLY A 452 12.84 16.95 -31.73
C GLY A 452 11.94 18.00 -32.39
N ASN A 453 12.56 19.10 -32.83
CA ASN A 453 11.99 20.23 -33.55
C ASN A 453 10.77 19.88 -34.42
N GLU A 454 9.60 20.45 -34.13
CA GLU A 454 8.51 20.55 -35.10
C GLU A 454 7.99 21.98 -35.18
N ASP A 455 7.90 22.43 -36.43
CA ASP A 455 7.54 23.76 -36.88
C ASP A 455 6.08 24.17 -36.55
N ASP A 456 5.94 25.48 -36.44
CA ASP A 456 4.84 26.28 -35.89
C ASP A 456 3.52 26.29 -36.71
N LYS A 457 3.03 25.14 -37.20
CA LYS A 457 1.79 25.08 -38.01
C LYS A 457 0.64 24.22 -37.45
N SER A 458 0.84 23.50 -36.35
CA SER A 458 -0.20 22.60 -35.79
C SER A 458 -1.09 23.25 -34.72
N SER A 459 -0.79 24.48 -34.28
CA SER A 459 -1.50 25.13 -33.17
C SER A 459 -2.90 25.66 -33.54
N SER A 460 -3.19 25.92 -34.82
CA SER A 460 -4.52 26.40 -35.24
C SER A 460 -5.57 25.29 -35.37
N ALA A 461 -5.15 24.08 -35.76
CA ALA A 461 -6.07 22.94 -35.91
C ALA A 461 -6.54 22.40 -34.54
N VAL A 462 -5.63 22.36 -33.55
CA VAL A 462 -5.97 21.95 -32.19
C VAL A 462 -6.90 22.96 -31.50
N ASN A 463 -6.74 24.26 -31.78
CA ASN A 463 -7.63 25.29 -31.26
C ASN A 463 -9.02 25.28 -31.91
N GLU A 464 -9.15 24.95 -33.20
CA GLU A 464 -10.47 24.77 -33.81
C GLU A 464 -11.18 23.51 -33.32
N GLU A 465 -10.43 22.43 -33.06
CA GLU A 465 -11.00 21.19 -32.51
C GLU A 465 -11.46 21.37 -31.05
N PHE A 466 -10.72 22.13 -30.24
CA PHE A 466 -11.13 22.52 -28.88
C PHE A 466 -12.39 23.41 -28.87
N LYS A 467 -12.46 24.38 -29.79
CA LYS A 467 -13.61 25.28 -29.90
C LYS A 467 -14.87 24.57 -30.41
N SER A 468 -14.70 23.60 -31.31
CA SER A 468 -15.76 22.70 -31.77
C SER A 468 -16.28 21.79 -30.64
N LEU A 469 -15.39 21.33 -29.75
CA LEU A 469 -15.76 20.55 -28.56
C LEU A 469 -16.50 21.40 -27.50
N GLU A 470 -16.08 22.65 -27.26
CA GLU A 470 -16.78 23.58 -26.37
C GLU A 470 -18.18 23.94 -26.90
N GLU A 471 -18.32 24.16 -28.21
CA GLU A 471 -19.63 24.41 -28.83
C GLU A 471 -20.52 23.15 -28.86
N ALA A 472 -19.94 21.95 -28.99
CA ALA A 472 -20.67 20.69 -28.87
C ALA A 472 -21.17 20.45 -27.44
N PHE A 473 -20.37 20.83 -26.43
CA PHE A 473 -20.76 20.80 -25.01
C PHE A 473 -21.86 21.82 -24.68
N ALA A 474 -21.83 23.01 -25.30
CA ALA A 474 -22.85 24.05 -25.10
C ALA A 474 -24.20 23.72 -25.75
N ARG A 475 -24.24 22.80 -26.73
CA ARG A 475 -25.47 22.39 -27.45
C ARG A 475 -26.20 21.20 -26.80
N LEU A 476 -25.62 20.55 -25.79
CA LEU A 476 -26.32 19.55 -24.99
C LEU A 476 -27.23 20.25 -23.97
N SER A 477 -28.54 20.10 -24.14
CA SER A 477 -29.56 20.63 -23.22
C SER A 477 -29.35 20.15 -21.76
N PRO A 478 -29.82 20.92 -20.76
CA PRO A 478 -29.40 20.81 -19.37
C PRO A 478 -30.06 19.59 -18.72
N GLY A 479 -29.37 18.46 -18.72
CA GLY A 479 -29.95 17.23 -18.14
C GLY A 479 -28.95 16.24 -17.56
N ASN A 480 -27.71 16.18 -18.04
CA ASN A 480 -26.75 15.19 -17.56
C ASN A 480 -25.38 15.83 -17.33
N SER A 481 -25.20 16.35 -16.11
CA SER A 481 -23.95 16.95 -15.65
C SER A 481 -23.16 15.96 -14.79
N LEU A 482 -21.84 16.11 -14.82
CA LEU A 482 -20.85 15.57 -13.87
C LEU A 482 -21.25 15.78 -12.39
N LEU A 483 -22.18 16.71 -12.11
CA LEU A 483 -22.89 16.84 -10.83
C LEU A 483 -23.53 15.52 -10.37
N HIS A 484 -24.07 14.69 -11.26
CA HIS A 484 -24.77 13.46 -10.87
C HIS A 484 -23.82 12.35 -10.37
N THR A 485 -22.53 12.44 -10.72
CA THR A 485 -21.47 11.51 -10.25
C THR A 485 -20.82 12.03 -8.96
N LEU A 486 -20.69 13.36 -8.80
CA LEU A 486 -20.32 14.00 -7.53
C LEU A 486 -21.44 13.83 -6.49
N ASP A 487 -22.70 13.98 -6.88
CA ASP A 487 -23.87 13.69 -6.06
C ASP A 487 -23.90 12.22 -5.65
N ARG A 488 -23.44 11.26 -6.47
CA ARG A 488 -23.33 9.84 -6.05
C ARG A 488 -22.24 9.55 -5.02
N MET A 489 -21.18 10.36 -4.95
CA MET A 489 -20.16 10.25 -3.89
C MET A 489 -20.55 11.03 -2.63
N HIS A 490 -21.23 12.17 -2.79
CA HIS A 490 -21.87 12.91 -1.70
C HIS A 490 -23.19 12.25 -1.19
N ALA A 491 -23.73 11.26 -1.91
CA ALA A 491 -24.97 10.52 -1.55
C ALA A 491 -24.79 9.36 -0.57
N SER A 492 -23.58 9.13 -0.05
CA SER A 492 -23.47 8.24 1.11
C SER A 492 -24.01 9.02 2.31
N SER A 493 -25.15 8.61 2.85
CA SER A 493 -25.79 9.27 3.99
C SER A 493 -24.87 9.42 5.22
N GLY A 494 -23.75 8.68 5.31
CA GLY A 494 -22.72 8.89 6.33
C GLY A 494 -21.93 10.20 6.16
N TYR A 495 -21.75 10.69 4.93
CA TYR A 495 -21.12 12.00 4.69
C TYR A 495 -22.07 13.13 5.07
N ALA A 496 -23.34 13.03 4.67
CA ALA A 496 -24.37 14.00 5.05
C ALA A 496 -24.58 14.04 6.58
N LEU A 497 -24.47 12.89 7.27
CA LEU A 497 -24.45 12.81 8.73
C LEU A 497 -23.30 13.61 9.34
N TYR A 498 -22.09 13.39 8.84
CA TYR A 498 -20.90 14.05 9.39
C TYR A 498 -20.89 15.54 9.10
N GLU A 499 -21.39 15.97 7.93
CA GLU A 499 -21.59 17.38 7.61
C GLU A 499 -22.60 18.04 8.55
N ALA A 500 -23.71 17.38 8.88
CA ALA A 500 -24.68 17.85 9.86
C ALA A 500 -24.08 17.92 11.28
N ALA A 501 -23.31 16.88 11.67
CA ALA A 501 -22.62 16.84 12.94
C ALA A 501 -21.54 17.93 13.07
N GLU A 502 -20.88 18.29 11.98
CA GLU A 502 -19.92 19.38 11.93
C GLU A 502 -20.58 20.75 12.09
N ARG A 503 -21.78 20.94 11.52
CA ARG A 503 -22.57 22.17 11.64
C ARG A 503 -23.32 22.34 12.96
N ASP A 504 -23.30 21.31 13.83
CA ASP A 504 -24.14 21.26 15.03
C ASP A 504 -25.65 21.36 14.73
N GLU A 505 -26.04 20.88 13.57
CA GLU A 505 -27.42 20.89 13.10
C GLU A 505 -27.96 19.45 13.04
N ILE A 506 -29.18 19.24 13.54
CA ILE A 506 -29.85 17.94 13.38
C ILE A 506 -30.08 17.69 11.88
N PRO A 507 -29.68 16.52 11.33
CA PRO A 507 -29.87 16.22 9.91
C PRO A 507 -31.34 16.35 9.50
N LYS A 508 -31.60 17.12 8.44
CA LYS A 508 -32.93 17.30 7.83
C LYS A 508 -33.22 16.31 6.70
N ASP A 509 -32.18 15.68 6.18
CA ASP A 509 -32.32 14.63 5.17
C ASP A 509 -33.00 13.40 5.79
N ASP A 510 -34.09 12.92 5.19
CA ASP A 510 -34.88 11.82 5.75
C ASP A 510 -34.08 10.52 5.86
N GLU A 511 -33.18 10.22 4.92
CA GLU A 511 -32.36 9.01 4.96
C GLU A 511 -31.36 9.07 6.10
N VAL A 512 -30.76 10.24 6.34
CA VAL A 512 -29.84 10.43 7.47
C VAL A 512 -30.61 10.43 8.79
N HIS A 513 -31.73 11.16 8.84
CA HIS A 513 -32.54 11.33 10.04
C HIS A 513 -33.10 10.00 10.54
N HIS A 514 -33.56 9.13 9.63
CA HIS A 514 -34.03 7.79 9.97
C HIS A 514 -32.87 6.80 10.10
N GLY A 515 -31.99 6.73 9.09
CA GLY A 515 -30.96 5.70 8.98
C GLY A 515 -29.88 5.74 10.07
N TYR A 516 -29.69 6.90 10.73
CA TYR A 516 -28.75 7.03 11.85
C TYR A 516 -29.43 7.28 13.20
N GLY A 517 -30.76 7.13 13.26
CA GLY A 517 -31.52 7.03 14.50
C GLY A 517 -32.03 8.32 15.13
N PHE A 518 -31.90 9.47 14.47
CA PHE A 518 -32.44 10.74 15.00
C PHE A 518 -33.96 10.71 15.13
N SER A 519 -34.65 10.01 14.23
CA SER A 519 -36.11 9.84 14.25
C SER A 519 -36.64 9.09 15.49
N LYS A 520 -35.78 8.32 16.19
CA LYS A 520 -36.15 7.57 17.40
C LYS A 520 -36.28 8.44 18.65
N PHE A 521 -35.78 9.66 18.60
CA PHE A 521 -35.81 10.59 19.73
C PHE A 521 -36.81 11.71 19.45
N THR A 522 -37.69 11.98 20.41
CA THR A 522 -38.67 13.07 20.32
C THR A 522 -38.18 14.36 20.97
N GLN A 523 -37.23 14.27 21.90
CA GLN A 523 -36.62 15.43 22.56
C GLN A 523 -35.41 15.91 21.75
N ASP A 524 -35.28 17.21 21.57
CA ASP A 524 -34.17 17.82 20.81
C ASP A 524 -32.83 17.62 21.53
N GLU A 525 -32.83 17.56 22.86
CA GLU A 525 -31.65 17.26 23.67
C GLU A 525 -31.04 15.90 23.31
N ASP A 526 -31.86 14.85 23.20
CA ASP A 526 -31.39 13.51 22.84
C ASP A 526 -30.87 13.45 21.40
N ARG A 527 -31.52 14.16 20.47
CA ARG A 527 -31.03 14.29 19.08
C ARG A 527 -29.68 15.00 19.03
N LYS A 528 -29.47 16.03 19.86
CA LYS A 528 -28.19 16.73 19.99
C LYS A 528 -27.12 15.84 20.61
N MET A 529 -27.47 15.01 21.60
CA MET A 529 -26.54 14.05 22.18
C MET A 529 -26.09 13.00 21.15
N LEU A 530 -27.03 12.50 20.33
CA LEU A 530 -26.72 11.60 19.22
C LEU A 530 -25.85 12.29 18.15
N LEU A 531 -26.13 13.56 17.84
CA LEU A 531 -25.29 14.35 16.93
C LEU A 531 -23.86 14.50 17.46
N GLY A 532 -23.73 14.80 18.75
CA GLY A 532 -22.45 14.91 19.45
C GLY A 532 -21.66 13.61 19.44
N LEU A 533 -22.34 12.46 19.55
CA LEU A 533 -21.69 11.14 19.42
C LEU A 533 -21.08 10.93 18.03
N TYR A 534 -21.79 11.31 16.96
CA TYR A 534 -21.25 11.20 15.60
C TYR A 534 -20.13 12.20 15.34
N ARG A 535 -20.20 13.41 15.92
CA ARG A 535 -19.07 14.36 15.92
C ARG A 535 -17.84 13.78 16.63
N ASP A 536 -18.03 13.19 17.80
CA ASP A 536 -16.95 12.55 18.55
C ASP A 536 -16.37 11.34 17.79
N SER A 537 -17.22 10.60 17.07
CA SER A 537 -16.79 9.51 16.18
C SER A 537 -15.89 10.02 15.04
N ALA A 538 -16.22 11.17 14.43
CA ALA A 538 -15.38 11.81 13.43
C ALA A 538 -14.02 12.26 14.02
N ASN A 539 -14.03 12.83 15.23
CA ASN A 539 -12.80 13.21 15.96
C ASN A 539 -11.92 11.99 16.31
N MET A 540 -12.50 10.79 16.36
CA MET A 540 -11.79 9.52 16.54
C MET A 540 -11.29 8.91 15.22
N LEU A 541 -11.30 9.68 14.13
CA LEU A 541 -10.83 9.29 12.80
C LEU A 541 -11.65 8.17 12.14
N ILE A 542 -12.89 7.95 12.59
CA ILE A 542 -13.80 7.00 11.95
C ILE A 542 -14.32 7.64 10.65
N GLN A 543 -14.10 6.98 9.51
CA GLN A 543 -14.46 7.53 8.21
C GLN A 543 -15.99 7.55 8.01
N PRO A 544 -16.57 8.56 7.34
CA PRO A 544 -18.00 8.57 6.98
C PRO A 544 -18.45 7.31 6.22
N GLY A 545 -17.56 6.80 5.35
CA GLY A 545 -17.78 5.56 4.62
C GLY A 545 -17.77 4.31 5.51
N GLU A 546 -17.03 4.31 6.62
CA GLU A 546 -17.09 3.24 7.63
C GLU A 546 -18.40 3.30 8.41
N VAL A 547 -18.84 4.49 8.83
CA VAL A 547 -20.12 4.65 9.54
C VAL A 547 -21.30 4.24 8.66
N ASN A 548 -21.31 4.64 7.39
CA ASN A 548 -22.34 4.21 6.43
C ASN A 548 -22.28 2.70 6.18
N ARG A 549 -21.08 2.11 6.14
CA ARG A 549 -20.91 0.66 6.03
C ARG A 549 -21.42 -0.07 7.26
N TRP A 550 -21.12 0.39 8.47
CA TRP A 550 -21.61 -0.22 9.70
C TRP A 550 -23.13 -0.12 9.82
N ARG A 551 -23.73 0.99 9.36
CA ARG A 551 -25.19 1.11 9.18
C ARG A 551 -25.72 0.10 8.16
N ALA A 552 -25.04 -0.05 7.02
CA ALA A 552 -25.43 -0.99 5.98
C ALA A 552 -25.44 -2.44 6.52
N GLU A 553 -24.41 -2.78 7.30
CA GLU A 553 -24.15 -4.08 7.92
C GLU A 553 -24.94 -4.34 9.20
N VAL A 554 -25.72 -3.37 9.70
CA VAL A 554 -26.53 -3.55 10.92
C VAL A 554 -25.62 -3.75 12.16
N ARG A 555 -24.53 -2.98 12.23
CA ARG A 555 -23.49 -3.04 13.29
C ARG A 555 -23.06 -1.67 13.78
N LEU A 556 -23.83 -0.63 13.46
CA LEU A 556 -23.45 0.77 13.70
C LEU A 556 -23.15 1.04 15.16
N VAL A 557 -24.09 0.71 16.06
CA VAL A 557 -23.97 0.96 17.49
C VAL A 557 -22.81 0.15 18.09
N ALA A 558 -22.68 -1.12 17.68
CA ALA A 558 -21.64 -2.02 18.19
C ALA A 558 -20.24 -1.54 17.82
N LYS A 559 -20.02 -1.12 16.57
CA LYS A 559 -18.72 -0.63 16.09
C LYS A 559 -18.34 0.74 16.68
N ILE A 560 -19.32 1.63 16.89
CA ILE A 560 -19.08 2.89 17.62
C ILE A 560 -18.63 2.57 19.06
N LYS A 561 -19.33 1.66 19.77
CA LYS A 561 -18.92 1.22 21.12
C LYS A 561 -17.51 0.63 21.15
N GLU A 562 -17.19 -0.25 20.22
CA GLU A 562 -15.86 -0.85 20.09
C GLU A 562 -14.77 0.23 20.00
N LYS A 563 -14.97 1.24 19.16
CA LYS A 563 -14.00 2.33 18.99
C LYS A 563 -13.87 3.21 20.25
N PHE A 564 -14.97 3.64 20.85
CA PHE A 564 -14.93 4.47 22.07
C PHE A 564 -14.34 3.74 23.27
N MET A 565 -14.55 2.43 23.40
CA MET A 565 -13.97 1.63 24.47
C MET A 565 -12.44 1.52 24.40
N GLN A 566 -11.84 1.72 23.21
CA GLN A 566 -10.39 1.80 23.04
C GLN A 566 -9.77 3.07 23.65
N ARG A 567 -10.58 4.09 23.96
CA ARG A 567 -10.12 5.30 24.68
C ARG A 567 -10.16 5.10 26.20
N PRO A 568 -9.22 5.72 26.94
CA PRO A 568 -9.32 5.85 28.40
C PRO A 568 -10.68 6.41 28.82
N GLU A 569 -11.23 5.92 29.93
CA GLU A 569 -12.60 6.21 30.37
C GLU A 569 -12.90 7.72 30.46
N HIS A 570 -11.96 8.51 30.99
CA HIS A 570 -12.07 9.97 31.10
C HIS A 570 -12.03 10.73 29.76
N LEU A 571 -11.70 10.07 28.65
CA LEU A 571 -11.63 10.65 27.30
C LEU A 571 -12.80 10.24 26.40
N ARG A 572 -13.75 9.43 26.90
CA ARG A 572 -14.88 8.93 26.10
C ARG A 572 -15.98 9.97 25.90
N GLY A 573 -16.06 10.97 26.77
CA GLY A 573 -17.01 12.07 26.69
C GLY A 573 -18.44 11.70 27.11
N ASP A 574 -19.25 12.73 27.37
CA ASP A 574 -20.62 12.57 27.87
C ASP A 574 -21.58 11.99 26.81
N HIS A 575 -21.30 12.22 25.51
CA HIS A 575 -22.07 11.64 24.41
C HIS A 575 -21.99 10.11 24.39
N PHE A 576 -20.82 9.55 24.72
CA PHE A 576 -20.66 8.10 24.83
C PHE A 576 -21.38 7.53 26.06
N ALA A 577 -21.30 8.20 27.20
CA ALA A 577 -22.07 7.82 28.39
C ALA A 577 -23.59 7.92 28.16
N TRP A 578 -24.04 8.85 27.32
CA TRP A 578 -25.42 8.93 26.85
C TRP A 578 -25.79 7.76 25.92
N LEU A 579 -24.91 7.39 24.97
CA LEU A 579 -25.13 6.23 24.10
C LEU A 579 -25.36 4.95 24.92
N LEU A 580 -24.54 4.70 25.95
CA LEU A 580 -24.68 3.52 26.79
C LEU A 580 -26.02 3.47 27.55
N ARG A 581 -26.61 4.62 27.88
CA ARG A 581 -27.92 4.71 28.54
C ARG A 581 -29.09 4.54 27.56
N ASN A 582 -28.89 4.90 26.30
CA ASN A 582 -29.93 4.95 25.27
C ASN A 582 -29.74 3.91 24.15
N GLU A 583 -28.86 2.91 24.38
CA GLU A 583 -28.51 1.90 23.37
C GLU A 583 -29.73 1.16 22.83
N HIS A 584 -30.69 0.83 23.68
CA HIS A 584 -31.92 0.13 23.32
C HIS A 584 -32.70 0.84 22.20
N MET A 585 -32.72 2.18 22.19
CA MET A 585 -33.40 2.98 21.16
C MET A 585 -32.73 2.89 19.78
N LEU A 586 -31.43 2.62 19.75
CA LEU A 586 -30.65 2.54 18.50
C LEU A 586 -30.49 1.11 17.99
N VAL A 587 -30.52 0.10 18.87
CA VAL A 587 -30.49 -1.33 18.48
C VAL A 587 -31.79 -1.72 17.76
N GLU A 588 -32.91 -1.06 18.03
CA GLU A 588 -34.16 -1.27 17.30
C GLU A 588 -34.06 -0.88 15.82
N LEU A 589 -33.24 0.12 15.44
CA LEU A 589 -32.96 0.44 14.03
C LEU A 589 -32.29 -0.72 13.31
N ASP A 590 -31.35 -1.38 14.00
CA ASP A 590 -30.64 -2.52 13.47
C ASP A 590 -31.61 -3.70 13.23
N MET A 591 -32.62 -3.87 14.09
CA MET A 591 -33.63 -4.94 13.95
C MET A 591 -34.72 -4.64 12.90
N GLU A 592 -35.23 -3.41 12.82
CA GLU A 592 -36.28 -3.03 11.86
C GLU A 592 -35.84 -3.21 10.41
N LYS A 593 -34.56 -2.97 10.12
CA LYS A 593 -34.01 -3.17 8.78
C LYS A 593 -33.95 -4.65 8.38
N ARG A 594 -33.73 -5.56 9.33
CA ARG A 594 -33.77 -7.02 9.09
C ARG A 594 -35.18 -7.52 8.82
N ALA A 595 -36.20 -6.91 9.41
CA ALA A 595 -37.60 -7.31 9.23
C ALA A 595 -38.21 -6.86 7.89
N GLY A 596 -37.58 -5.89 7.20
CA GLY A 596 -38.07 -5.32 5.94
C GLY A 596 -37.57 -5.99 4.66
N GLU A 597 -36.60 -6.91 4.73
CA GLU A 597 -36.14 -7.66 3.57
C GLU A 597 -37.01 -8.92 3.35
N PRO A 598 -37.59 -9.14 2.16
CA PRO A 598 -38.46 -10.28 1.91
C PRO A 598 -37.65 -11.57 2.03
N GLU A 599 -37.96 -12.38 3.05
CA GLU A 599 -37.48 -13.74 3.19
C GLU A 599 -37.71 -14.48 1.85
N HIS A 600 -36.63 -14.86 1.17
CA HIS A 600 -36.70 -15.87 0.11
C HIS A 600 -36.99 -17.21 0.77
N THR A 601 -38.27 -17.44 1.08
CA THR A 601 -38.79 -18.71 1.59
C THR A 601 -38.77 -19.74 0.47
N GLY A 602 -37.63 -20.39 0.26
CA GLY A 602 -37.54 -21.62 -0.53
C GLY A 602 -38.31 -22.73 0.17
N MET A 603 -39.54 -22.99 -0.25
CA MET A 603 -40.32 -24.17 0.14
C MET A 603 -39.54 -25.45 -0.24
N VAL A 604 -39.06 -26.18 0.76
CA VAL A 604 -38.50 -27.52 0.61
C VAL A 604 -39.63 -28.53 0.80
N TYR A 605 -40.00 -29.24 -0.28
CA TYR A 605 -40.81 -30.44 -0.19
C TYR A 605 -39.97 -31.58 0.41
N PHE A 606 -40.49 -32.24 1.43
CA PHE A 606 -39.99 -33.54 1.90
C PHE A 606 -40.37 -34.61 0.88
N ASP A 607 -39.36 -35.28 0.29
CA ASP A 607 -39.55 -36.59 -0.33
C ASP A 607 -38.55 -37.59 0.27
N ALA A 608 -39.06 -38.76 0.61
CA ALA A 608 -38.38 -39.80 1.35
C ALA A 608 -37.60 -40.71 0.41
N SER A 609 -36.28 -40.79 0.58
CA SER A 609 -35.44 -41.85 0.01
C SER A 609 -34.19 -42.11 0.87
N PRO A 610 -33.65 -43.35 0.87
CA PRO A 610 -32.83 -43.92 1.95
C PRO A 610 -31.32 -43.59 1.84
N PRO A 611 -30.47 -43.99 2.81
CA PRO A 611 -29.28 -43.23 3.20
C PRO A 611 -28.14 -43.35 2.18
N ARG A 612 -27.59 -42.20 1.78
CA ARG A 612 -26.32 -42.13 1.03
C ARG A 612 -25.14 -42.04 2.02
N LEU A 613 -24.15 -42.89 1.76
CA LEU A 613 -22.82 -42.90 2.37
C LEU A 613 -22.09 -41.55 2.15
N PRO A 614 -21.07 -41.22 2.99
CA PRO A 614 -20.46 -39.90 3.00
C PRO A 614 -19.62 -39.65 1.76
N ASP A 615 -19.92 -38.56 1.05
CA ASP A 615 -19.18 -38.08 -0.10
C ASP A 615 -17.97 -37.27 0.39
N THR A 616 -16.77 -37.77 0.13
CA THR A 616 -15.49 -37.09 0.38
C THR A 616 -15.06 -36.37 -0.89
N SER A 617 -15.34 -35.07 -1.02
CA SER A 617 -14.73 -34.23 -2.07
C SER A 617 -14.38 -32.82 -1.56
N SER A 618 -13.09 -32.67 -1.25
CA SER A 618 -12.24 -31.48 -1.14
C SER A 618 -12.85 -30.08 -1.39
N THR A 619 -13.55 -29.53 -0.39
CA THR A 619 -13.28 -28.15 0.02
C THR A 619 -12.02 -28.17 0.88
N ARG A 620 -11.10 -27.21 0.71
CA ARG A 620 -9.92 -27.09 1.58
C ARG A 620 -10.36 -27.21 3.04
N ASN A 621 -9.84 -28.20 3.75
CA ASN A 621 -10.05 -28.38 5.19
C ASN A 621 -9.35 -27.23 5.93
N SER A 622 -9.92 -26.02 5.90
CA SER A 622 -9.50 -24.97 6.83
C SER A 622 -9.82 -25.46 8.23
N SER A 623 -8.84 -25.40 9.12
CA SER A 623 -9.05 -25.76 10.52
C SER A 623 -10.08 -24.82 11.18
N THR A 624 -10.74 -25.26 12.24
CA THR A 624 -11.69 -24.42 12.99
C THR A 624 -10.99 -23.19 13.58
N ALA A 625 -9.69 -23.27 13.88
CA ALA A 625 -8.86 -22.14 14.30
C ALA A 625 -8.61 -21.10 13.20
N GLU A 626 -8.31 -21.53 11.97
CA GLU A 626 -8.13 -20.61 10.84
C GLU A 626 -9.45 -19.89 10.51
N ALA A 627 -10.57 -20.61 10.58
CA ALA A 627 -11.89 -20.04 10.41
C ALA A 627 -12.25 -19.06 11.55
N LEU A 628 -11.83 -19.34 12.79
CA LEU A 628 -11.96 -18.41 13.91
C LEU A 628 -11.13 -17.14 13.66
N TRP A 629 -9.88 -17.27 13.19
CA TRP A 629 -9.00 -16.11 12.89
C TRP A 629 -9.56 -15.21 11.79
N GLN A 630 -10.18 -15.80 10.77
CA GLN A 630 -10.79 -15.04 9.68
C GLN A 630 -12.04 -14.27 10.11
N THR A 631 -12.75 -14.74 11.14
CA THR A 631 -14.03 -14.15 11.60
C THR A 631 -13.88 -13.33 12.89
N ILE A 632 -12.67 -13.29 13.47
CA ILE A 632 -12.46 -12.76 14.82
C ILE A 632 -12.75 -11.25 14.93
N ASP A 633 -12.56 -10.49 13.86
CA ASP A 633 -12.87 -9.05 13.78
C ASP A 633 -14.34 -8.76 13.45
N ASP A 634 -15.04 -9.78 12.95
CA ASP A 634 -16.41 -9.71 12.47
C ASP A 634 -17.45 -10.04 13.55
N GLY A 635 -17.03 -10.50 14.72
CA GLY A 635 -17.89 -10.64 15.90
C GLY A 635 -17.81 -12.03 16.51
N LEU A 636 -18.89 -12.45 17.16
CA LEU A 636 -19.00 -13.80 17.73
C LEU A 636 -19.11 -14.83 16.60
N PRO A 637 -18.39 -15.97 16.67
CA PRO A 637 -18.46 -16.98 15.64
C PRO A 637 -19.86 -17.58 15.56
N GLY A 638 -20.41 -17.64 14.35
CA GLY A 638 -21.71 -18.28 14.08
C GLY A 638 -21.60 -19.77 13.74
N ASP A 639 -20.40 -20.25 13.40
CA ASP A 639 -20.14 -21.65 13.08
C ASP A 639 -20.17 -22.52 14.34
N VAL A 640 -20.95 -23.60 14.30
CA VAL A 640 -21.19 -24.48 15.47
C VAL A 640 -19.92 -25.23 15.89
N ASP A 641 -19.07 -25.63 14.94
CA ASP A 641 -17.84 -26.35 15.26
C ASP A 641 -16.82 -25.40 15.91
N ILE A 642 -16.69 -24.16 15.40
CA ILE A 642 -15.86 -23.13 16.06
C ILE A 642 -16.36 -22.87 17.48
N ARG A 643 -17.67 -22.71 17.66
CA ARG A 643 -18.22 -22.39 18.99
C ARG A 643 -17.98 -23.52 19.99
N ARG A 644 -18.11 -24.77 19.57
CA ARG A 644 -17.84 -25.95 20.39
C ARG A 644 -16.35 -26.10 20.71
N ASP A 645 -15.50 -26.05 19.68
CA ASP A 645 -14.06 -26.32 19.77
C ASP A 645 -13.32 -25.28 20.63
N PHE A 646 -13.76 -24.01 20.58
CA PHE A 646 -13.13 -22.90 21.30
C PHE A 646 -13.90 -22.46 22.55
N GLY A 647 -14.90 -23.23 23.00
CA GLY A 647 -15.54 -23.03 24.29
C GLY A 647 -16.65 -21.97 24.35
N PHE A 648 -17.04 -21.36 23.22
CA PHE A 648 -18.13 -20.39 23.17
C PHE A 648 -19.48 -21.00 23.58
N ASP A 649 -19.74 -22.27 23.27
CA ASP A 649 -20.97 -22.97 23.68
C ASP A 649 -21.06 -23.23 25.18
N ARG A 650 -19.96 -23.02 25.92
CA ARG A 650 -19.91 -23.19 27.38
C ARG A 650 -20.08 -21.87 28.13
N CYS A 651 -20.10 -20.75 27.41
CA CYS A 651 -20.43 -19.45 27.98
C CYS A 651 -21.91 -19.39 28.34
N VAL A 652 -22.24 -18.95 29.56
CA VAL A 652 -23.63 -18.83 30.02
C VAL A 652 -24.23 -17.46 29.69
N SER A 653 -23.43 -16.52 29.19
CA SER A 653 -23.89 -15.18 28.84
C SER A 653 -23.12 -14.58 27.67
N VAL A 654 -23.76 -13.63 26.98
CA VAL A 654 -23.14 -12.82 25.91
C VAL A 654 -21.87 -12.10 26.40
N GLN A 655 -21.83 -11.73 27.68
CA GLN A 655 -20.65 -11.09 28.27
C GLN A 655 -19.47 -12.06 28.37
N GLU A 656 -19.71 -13.33 28.68
CA GLU A 656 -18.67 -14.36 28.68
C GLU A 656 -18.19 -14.69 27.27
N GLU A 657 -19.11 -14.78 26.31
CA GLU A 657 -18.75 -14.94 24.89
C GLU A 657 -17.88 -13.77 24.39
N SER A 658 -18.23 -12.54 24.77
CA SER A 658 -17.45 -11.34 24.44
C SER A 658 -16.06 -11.35 25.10
N ASN A 659 -15.97 -11.75 26.37
CA ASN A 659 -14.68 -11.86 27.06
C ASN A 659 -13.80 -12.97 26.46
N LEU A 660 -14.39 -14.08 26.04
CA LEU A 660 -13.71 -15.18 25.36
C LEU A 660 -13.21 -14.75 23.98
N LEU A 661 -14.02 -14.02 23.21
CA LEU A 661 -13.59 -13.42 21.95
C LEU A 661 -12.43 -12.44 22.16
N GLY A 662 -12.50 -11.62 23.22
CA GLY A 662 -11.41 -10.72 23.62
C GLY A 662 -10.10 -11.45 23.93
N LEU A 663 -10.17 -12.63 24.56
CA LEU A 663 -9.02 -13.50 24.81
C LEU A 663 -8.39 -13.99 23.51
N TYR A 664 -9.19 -14.52 22.58
CA TYR A 664 -8.70 -14.98 21.27
C TYR A 664 -8.18 -13.83 20.39
N LYS A 665 -8.81 -12.64 20.43
CA LYS A 665 -8.27 -11.43 19.77
C LYS A 665 -6.89 -11.08 20.32
N GLY A 666 -6.69 -11.23 21.63
CA GLY A 666 -5.37 -11.08 22.25
C GLY A 666 -4.33 -12.02 21.66
N LEU A 667 -4.65 -13.31 21.48
CA LEU A 667 -3.77 -14.28 20.83
C LEU A 667 -3.49 -13.91 19.36
N CYS A 668 -4.51 -13.47 18.62
CA CYS A 668 -4.37 -13.08 17.21
C CYS A 668 -3.49 -11.82 17.03
N LEU A 669 -3.72 -10.77 17.82
CA LEU A 669 -2.91 -9.53 17.79
C LEU A 669 -1.44 -9.80 18.07
N GLU A 670 -1.18 -10.81 18.88
CA GLU A 670 0.14 -11.25 19.30
C GLU A 670 0.71 -12.33 18.36
N ARG A 671 0.06 -12.52 17.21
CA ARG A 671 0.49 -13.38 16.10
C ARG A 671 0.72 -14.83 16.50
N VAL A 672 -0.10 -15.34 17.43
CA VAL A 672 -0.15 -16.79 17.67
C VAL A 672 -0.69 -17.47 16.42
N ASP A 673 0.06 -18.45 15.91
CA ASP A 673 -0.30 -19.21 14.72
C ASP A 673 -1.63 -19.96 14.97
N PRO A 674 -2.68 -19.76 14.14
CA PRO A 674 -3.95 -20.47 14.28
C PRO A 674 -3.76 -21.99 14.27
N LEU A 675 -2.78 -22.53 13.55
CA LEU A 675 -2.51 -23.97 13.53
C LEU A 675 -1.99 -24.47 14.89
N ALA A 676 -1.24 -23.65 15.62
CA ALA A 676 -0.82 -23.97 16.98
C ALA A 676 -2.02 -24.01 17.93
N VAL A 677 -2.95 -23.05 17.81
CA VAL A 677 -4.18 -23.05 18.61
C VAL A 677 -5.06 -24.26 18.28
N GLN A 678 -5.16 -24.63 17.00
CA GLN A 678 -5.84 -25.86 16.58
C GLN A 678 -5.20 -27.11 17.20
N ALA A 679 -3.88 -27.18 17.24
CA ALA A 679 -3.18 -28.29 17.89
C ALA A 679 -3.55 -28.37 19.38
N TRP A 680 -3.68 -27.23 20.07
CA TRP A 680 -4.09 -27.21 21.48
C TRP A 680 -5.52 -27.73 21.69
N VAL A 681 -6.44 -27.45 20.76
CA VAL A 681 -7.80 -28.03 20.76
C VAL A 681 -7.73 -29.54 20.58
N ILE A 682 -7.00 -30.02 19.56
CA ILE A 682 -6.88 -31.45 19.23
C ILE A 682 -6.23 -32.24 20.37
N GLU A 683 -5.26 -31.66 21.06
CA GLU A 683 -4.56 -32.27 22.20
C GLU A 683 -5.37 -32.23 23.50
N GLY A 684 -6.49 -31.50 23.54
CA GLY A 684 -7.25 -31.27 24.78
C GLY A 684 -6.47 -30.40 25.79
N LYS A 685 -5.56 -29.55 25.30
CA LYS A 685 -4.67 -28.69 26.11
C LYS A 685 -4.89 -27.20 25.89
N LEU A 686 -6.05 -26.81 25.34
CA LEU A 686 -6.38 -25.43 25.02
C LEU A 686 -6.23 -24.49 26.22
N ALA A 687 -6.82 -24.85 27.37
CA ALA A 687 -6.72 -24.06 28.59
C ALA A 687 -5.28 -23.94 29.12
N GLU A 688 -4.55 -25.07 29.18
CA GLU A 688 -3.17 -25.13 29.69
C GLU A 688 -2.22 -24.28 28.84
N ASN A 689 -2.30 -24.41 27.51
CA ASN A 689 -1.40 -23.69 26.61
C ASN A 689 -1.70 -22.20 26.53
N ILE A 690 -2.97 -21.79 26.60
CA ILE A 690 -3.34 -20.37 26.75
C ILE A 690 -2.79 -19.82 28.06
N GLN A 691 -2.90 -20.57 29.16
CA GLN A 691 -2.36 -20.16 30.46
C GLN A 691 -0.84 -19.97 30.41
N LEU A 692 -0.11 -20.98 29.93
CA LEU A 692 1.36 -20.92 29.79
C LEU A 692 1.79 -19.72 28.94
N TRP A 693 1.09 -19.48 27.83
CA TRP A 693 1.41 -18.39 26.92
C TRP A 693 1.24 -17.00 27.57
N PHE A 694 0.16 -16.79 28.33
CA PHE A 694 -0.06 -15.52 29.04
C PHE A 694 0.82 -15.39 30.29
N GLU A 695 1.16 -16.49 30.98
CA GLU A 695 2.04 -16.46 32.16
C GLU A 695 3.50 -16.15 31.83
N ALA A 696 3.96 -16.52 30.64
CA ALA A 696 5.28 -16.15 30.12
C ALA A 696 5.48 -14.62 29.97
N ARG A 697 4.39 -13.83 30.03
CA ARG A 697 4.41 -12.38 29.86
C ARG A 697 4.44 -11.63 31.18
N PRO A 698 5.00 -10.41 31.23
CA PRO A 698 4.88 -9.55 32.41
C PRO A 698 3.41 -9.22 32.70
N ALA A 699 3.06 -9.10 33.98
CA ALA A 699 1.67 -8.96 34.43
C ALA A 699 0.91 -7.79 33.76
N ALA A 700 1.61 -6.68 33.44
CA ALA A 700 1.05 -5.50 32.78
C ALA A 700 0.55 -5.77 31.34
N TYR A 701 1.07 -6.79 30.66
CA TYR A 701 0.77 -7.09 29.24
C TYR A 701 -0.14 -8.29 29.05
N ARG A 702 -0.68 -8.87 30.12
CA ARG A 702 -1.57 -10.04 30.02
C ARG A 702 -2.99 -9.71 29.56
N GLY A 703 -3.33 -8.42 29.52
CA GLY A 703 -4.67 -7.94 29.19
C GLY A 703 -5.71 -8.25 30.27
N ALA A 704 -6.89 -7.61 30.18
CA ALA A 704 -7.95 -7.79 31.16
C ALA A 704 -8.70 -9.14 31.03
N TYR A 705 -8.66 -9.77 29.86
CA TYR A 705 -9.35 -11.03 29.57
C TYR A 705 -8.65 -12.25 30.19
N TYR A 706 -7.33 -12.20 30.38
CA TYR A 706 -6.59 -13.32 30.97
C TYR A 706 -6.93 -13.57 32.45
N PRO A 707 -6.96 -12.55 33.35
CA PRO A 707 -7.48 -12.73 34.71
C PRO A 707 -8.95 -13.18 34.77
N TRP A 708 -9.74 -12.90 33.73
CA TRP A 708 -11.11 -13.38 33.64
C TRP A 708 -11.16 -14.87 33.31
N ILE A 709 -10.42 -15.36 32.31
CA ILE A 709 -10.46 -16.79 31.95
C ILE A 709 -9.90 -17.67 33.08
N ARG A 710 -8.92 -17.18 33.84
CA ARG A 710 -8.43 -17.86 35.06
C ARG A 710 -9.50 -18.08 36.12
N ARG A 711 -10.50 -17.20 36.20
CA ARG A 711 -11.65 -17.34 37.11
C ARG A 711 -12.75 -18.23 36.54
N ASN A 712 -12.72 -18.49 35.23
CA ASN A 712 -13.73 -19.26 34.51
C ASN A 712 -13.09 -20.42 33.71
N PRO A 713 -12.32 -21.32 34.36
CA PRO A 713 -11.58 -22.36 33.65
C PRO A 713 -12.49 -23.38 32.95
N HIS A 714 -13.74 -23.52 33.39
CA HIS A 714 -14.73 -24.43 32.83
C HIS A 714 -15.09 -24.13 31.36
N ILE A 715 -14.86 -22.89 30.90
CA ILE A 715 -15.15 -22.46 29.51
C ILE A 715 -14.22 -23.17 28.51
N LEU A 716 -12.97 -23.46 28.89
CA LEU A 716 -11.95 -24.07 28.02
C LEU A 716 -11.63 -25.53 28.37
N ALA A 717 -12.44 -26.14 29.25
CA ALA A 717 -12.14 -27.43 29.89
C ALA A 717 -12.32 -28.67 29.00
#